data_AF-A0A6G1QQZ0-F1
#
_entry.id   AF-A0A6G1QQZ0-F1
#
_cell.length_a   1.000
_cell.length_b   1.000
_cell.length_c   1.000
_cell.angle_alpha   90.00
_cell.angle_beta   90.00
_cell.angle_gamma   90.00
#
_symmetry.space_group_name_H-M   'P 1'
#
loop_
_entity.id
_entity.type
_entity.pdbx_description
1 polymer ?
#
loop_
_entity_poly.entity_id
_entity_poly.type
_entity_poly.pdbx_seq_one_letter_code
_entity_poly.pdbx_strand_id
1 'polypeptide(L)'
;MSEVAISKRKDKCENCTKQCNKKQSDEGTNSPQEKDVNKEVSEGYQLLLSACLSCDGCLSEEETLKISQQNLEQLKQVLALNKKCDVSKHKLLVASVCPQSLPFFAIKFGLDINEAAHKLCGFLKSLVMNYFSAFSLSTSDSPGLITNRRLLVLSSMSVHAGVQYVFDTTLAASFSILESQKEFIQRYRGRNHDSNALPMFTSSCPGWIRYSEHVLGSLVTPHICTARSPQQIMGCLVKDYFSKQQKLSPEKVYHVVVAPCFDKKFEAVREEFYNILQESRDVDCVLTSGEIFYLMEQRKVSVEELDSVPLDHVLGESGDIALVRHDGRGSEGFLEHIFKHAAKELFGLDVHEITYKTLRNRDFQEVTLERDGETLLQFAAVYGFRNIQTLVHRMRKGRVPYQLVEVLSCPGGCLSGRGQAENEAAGRVDKTLVQQMEDTYSSLPIRLPEVNAALHTLYQDWLQGQDSSQTSKLLHTQYRSQGQIHTQPPTMQCDNLTYVSLSISDVTEQENYTAEVQTDCGMAESSPVEVEVNQPTIGPNVSQNPSSIAYMKVNSSATITCSTSLSDALGLYLNRQFHGKKNIVYLSLNKGQVTKDTTSDEFAGRIQAIPDTHITNGYGFTLHLSQMRLDDTDLYYCQWSHFDLKTSKEEYLSSCGTVIIVREYGAEEPCTEQVVDDMLIILSVTVFSVTFSIAIAALIWKYRQAHQDVEVDLYERLPVPYGLVRFGVAPDHPEVKNVINTFTQTAKHSRCSFYGNVNVGKDISVEELRQAYHAVVLSYGADGNRSMGVPGEDLAGVYSAKDFVGWYNGLPCCQGLSPDLSCETAVILGQGNVALDIARILLSPLDILKKTDITQPALEALMKSQVRRVLIIGRRGPIQVACTIKELREMVNLPDTKPEMVEADFEGVADSIKDLPRPRKRLTELMVKTALEIPGEKERERRNKASRVWGLRFFRSPIEVLADPNNNRTAGIRLAVNSLEGSGEGARAVLTGEVEDVRCGLVISSIGYKSLPIDPSVPFDPQKAIVPNTMGRVHQTAGLYCSGWLKTGPTGVIATTMNNSFDTARSLVEDMVSGSLDVSPAKPGSQIITALLEKRGVKPVTFSDWEKIDSVEIRRGESNGKPREKILTVQEMLQVARA
;
A
#
# COMPACT_ATOMS: atom_id res chain seq x y z
N MET A 1 49.93 -2.29 -16.80
CA MET A 1 50.72 -3.08 -15.84
C MET A 1 50.31 -2.64 -14.44
N SER A 2 50.41 -3.53 -13.44
CA SER A 2 50.64 -3.26 -11.99
C SER A 2 50.02 -2.01 -11.32
N GLU A 3 49.36 -2.06 -10.16
CA GLU A 3 48.92 -3.18 -9.31
C GLU A 3 48.11 -2.64 -8.12
N VAL A 4 47.57 -3.56 -7.33
CA VAL A 4 47.01 -3.44 -5.98
C VAL A 4 47.61 -2.35 -5.06
N ALA A 5 46.75 -1.57 -4.39
CA ALA A 5 46.96 -1.12 -2.99
C ALA A 5 45.65 -0.67 -2.33
N ILE A 6 45.46 -0.95 -1.04
CA ILE A 6 44.22 -0.69 -0.29
C ILE A 6 44.44 0.22 0.94
N SER A 7 43.52 1.17 1.11
CA SER A 7 43.10 1.85 2.36
C SER A 7 43.88 3.04 2.96
N LYS A 8 43.06 3.98 3.47
CA LYS A 8 43.17 4.74 4.73
C LYS A 8 44.47 5.52 5.05
N ARG A 9 44.34 6.85 5.11
CA ARG A 9 44.84 7.62 6.25
C ARG A 9 43.74 8.54 6.80
N LYS A 10 43.66 8.61 8.13
CA LYS A 10 43.10 9.77 8.86
C LYS A 10 44.19 10.83 8.98
N ASP A 11 43.78 12.07 9.18
CA ASP A 11 44.65 13.24 9.28
C ASP A 11 45.64 13.16 10.45
N LYS A 12 46.78 13.86 10.30
CA LYS A 12 47.16 14.89 11.28
C LYS A 12 48.22 15.86 10.77
N CYS A 13 48.24 17.02 11.44
CA CYS A 13 49.15 18.14 11.23
C CYS A 13 50.63 17.74 11.42
N GLU A 14 51.53 18.58 10.91
CA GLU A 14 52.96 18.30 10.72
C GLU A 14 53.79 18.29 12.02
N ASN A 15 55.01 17.76 11.89
CA ASN A 15 56.17 17.93 12.77
C ASN A 15 56.18 17.26 14.17
N CYS A 16 56.78 16.07 14.19
CA CYS A 16 57.96 15.70 15.02
C CYS A 16 57.92 15.78 16.58
N THR A 17 58.54 14.88 17.35
CA THR A 17 59.06 13.49 17.17
C THR A 17 59.52 12.96 18.55
N LYS A 18 59.46 11.64 18.80
CA LYS A 18 60.14 10.91 19.92
C LYS A 18 59.63 11.27 21.35
N GLN A 19 59.76 10.44 22.40
CA GLN A 19 60.22 9.05 22.56
C GLN A 19 59.69 8.43 23.88
N CYS A 20 59.59 7.09 23.95
CA CYS A 20 59.76 6.26 25.17
C CYS A 20 58.72 6.37 26.33
N ASN A 21 58.54 5.37 27.23
CA ASN A 21 58.63 3.89 27.11
C ASN A 21 58.07 3.21 28.40
N LYS A 22 57.50 1.99 28.31
CA LYS A 22 57.18 1.05 29.44
C LYS A 22 56.09 1.53 30.43
N LYS A 23 55.46 0.69 31.29
CA LYS A 23 55.73 -0.70 31.75
C LYS A 23 54.46 -1.38 32.32
N GLN A 24 54.32 -2.71 32.15
CA GLN A 24 53.45 -3.68 32.91
C GLN A 24 51.91 -3.44 32.85
N SER A 25 50.98 -4.41 32.66
CA SER A 25 50.89 -5.86 33.01
C SER A 25 50.59 -6.09 34.51
N ASP A 26 49.61 -6.87 34.97
CA ASP A 26 48.54 -7.73 34.37
C ASP A 26 47.27 -7.60 35.29
N GLU A 27 46.10 -8.25 35.18
CA GLU A 27 45.55 -9.38 34.38
C GLU A 27 43.97 -9.30 34.40
N GLY A 28 43.22 -10.38 34.07
CA GLY A 28 41.81 -10.57 34.52
C GLY A 28 40.70 -10.73 33.43
N THR A 29 40.05 -11.90 33.42
CA THR A 29 38.98 -12.32 32.48
C THR A 29 37.64 -11.58 32.57
N ASN A 30 36.96 -11.38 31.42
CA ASN A 30 35.53 -11.72 31.25
C ASN A 30 35.08 -11.79 29.78
N SER A 31 33.89 -12.37 29.53
CA SER A 31 33.38 -12.76 28.21
C SER A 31 32.85 -11.63 27.32
N PRO A 32 32.86 -11.77 25.98
CA PRO A 32 32.21 -10.84 25.07
C PRO A 32 30.68 -11.02 25.10
N GLN A 33 29.93 -9.93 25.22
CA GLN A 33 28.49 -9.92 24.96
C GLN A 33 28.21 -9.97 23.45
N GLU A 34 27.18 -10.72 23.06
CA GLU A 34 26.70 -10.74 21.67
C GLU A 34 26.11 -9.37 21.29
N LYS A 35 26.41 -8.91 20.08
CA LYS A 35 25.73 -7.76 19.48
C LYS A 35 24.49 -8.25 18.76
N ASP A 36 23.37 -7.59 18.98
CA ASP A 36 22.08 -8.01 18.43
C ASP A 36 21.94 -7.65 16.94
N VAL A 37 22.33 -8.61 16.09
CA VAL A 37 22.33 -8.49 14.61
C VAL A 37 20.91 -8.34 14.04
N ASN A 38 19.86 -8.64 14.80
CA ASN A 38 18.49 -8.72 14.29
C ASN A 38 17.89 -7.36 13.86
N LYS A 39 18.38 -6.23 14.39
CA LYS A 39 17.84 -4.90 14.03
C LYS A 39 18.12 -4.51 12.58
N GLU A 40 19.35 -4.71 12.10
CA GLU A 40 19.76 -4.31 10.74
C GLU A 40 19.03 -5.11 9.64
N VAL A 41 18.59 -6.33 9.94
CA VAL A 41 17.73 -7.17 9.08
C VAL A 41 16.45 -6.43 8.68
N SER A 42 15.73 -5.90 9.67
CA SER A 42 14.33 -5.48 9.52
C SER A 42 14.21 -4.18 8.71
N GLU A 43 15.19 -3.27 8.83
CA GLU A 43 15.18 -1.99 8.11
C GLU A 43 15.45 -2.17 6.61
N GLY A 44 16.41 -3.03 6.24
CA GLY A 44 16.74 -3.29 4.82
C GLY A 44 15.55 -3.89 4.05
N TYR A 45 14.82 -4.83 4.65
CA TYR A 45 13.68 -5.49 4.03
C TYR A 45 12.52 -4.51 3.75
N GLN A 46 12.26 -3.55 4.65
CA GLN A 46 11.17 -2.58 4.47
C GLN A 46 11.52 -1.45 3.49
N LEU A 47 12.79 -1.03 3.44
CA LEU A 47 13.29 -0.08 2.43
C LEU A 47 13.07 -0.63 1.01
N LEU A 48 13.43 -1.89 0.76
CA LEU A 48 13.31 -2.53 -0.55
C LEU A 48 11.85 -2.70 -1.02
N LEU A 49 10.94 -3.03 -0.09
CA LEU A 49 9.51 -3.19 -0.42
C LEU A 49 8.91 -1.88 -0.98
N SER A 50 9.21 -0.75 -0.33
CA SER A 50 8.73 0.58 -0.74
C SER A 50 9.21 1.01 -2.12
N ALA A 51 10.38 0.56 -2.56
CA ALA A 51 10.94 0.89 -3.87
C ALA A 51 10.27 0.14 -5.03
N CYS A 52 9.62 -1.00 -4.76
CA CYS A 52 8.99 -1.85 -5.77
C CYS A 52 7.53 -1.48 -6.02
N LEU A 53 6.77 -1.27 -4.95
CA LEU A 53 5.33 -1.00 -4.92
C LEU A 53 5.00 0.41 -5.43
N SER A 54 5.30 0.68 -6.70
CA SER A 54 5.34 2.01 -7.35
C SER A 54 3.97 2.69 -7.56
N CYS A 55 2.98 2.32 -6.75
CA CYS A 55 1.64 2.90 -6.68
C CYS A 55 1.25 2.96 -5.19
N ASP A 56 1.73 3.99 -4.49
CA ASP A 56 1.32 4.30 -3.12
C ASP A 56 -0.22 4.36 -3.05
N GLY A 57 -0.83 3.53 -2.19
CA GLY A 57 -2.28 3.45 -2.02
C GLY A 57 -3.03 2.42 -2.88
N CYS A 58 -2.35 1.47 -3.54
CA CYS A 58 -3.00 0.39 -4.32
C CYS A 58 -3.01 -1.00 -3.65
N LEU A 59 -2.70 -1.10 -2.36
CA LEU A 59 -2.84 -2.34 -1.57
C LEU A 59 -3.74 -2.06 -0.37
N SER A 60 -4.59 -3.02 -0.02
CA SER A 60 -5.32 -3.01 1.24
C SER A 60 -4.40 -3.32 2.43
N GLU A 61 -4.91 -3.04 3.64
CA GLU A 61 -4.31 -3.43 4.91
C GLU A 61 -4.05 -4.95 5.00
N GLU A 62 -5.01 -5.76 4.56
CA GLU A 62 -4.93 -7.22 4.59
C GLU A 62 -3.89 -7.77 3.60
N GLU A 63 -3.88 -7.28 2.35
CA GLU A 63 -2.87 -7.66 1.36
C GLU A 63 -1.47 -7.26 1.81
N THR A 64 -1.31 -6.07 2.39
CA THR A 64 -0.04 -5.57 2.92
C THR A 64 0.47 -6.45 4.07
N LEU A 65 -0.40 -6.86 4.99
CA LEU A 65 -0.06 -7.79 6.06
C LEU A 65 0.37 -9.15 5.49
N LYS A 66 -0.43 -9.74 4.59
CA LYS A 66 -0.12 -11.04 3.95
C LYS A 66 1.22 -11.00 3.20
N ILE A 67 1.50 -9.94 2.42
CA ILE A 67 2.82 -9.74 1.77
C ILE A 67 3.94 -9.67 2.81
N SER A 68 3.75 -8.93 3.90
CA SER A 68 4.79 -8.78 4.93
C SER A 68 5.15 -10.09 5.63
N GLN A 69 4.20 -11.03 5.70
CA GLN A 69 4.40 -12.38 6.24
C GLN A 69 5.15 -13.33 5.27
N GLN A 70 5.19 -13.05 3.97
CA GLN A 70 5.97 -13.80 2.98
C GLN A 70 7.48 -13.52 3.19
N ASN A 71 8.10 -14.13 4.20
CA ASN A 71 9.46 -13.79 4.63
C ASN A 71 10.23 -14.99 5.23
N LEU A 72 11.50 -14.75 5.53
CA LEU A 72 12.43 -15.73 6.12
C LEU A 72 11.97 -16.31 7.47
N GLU A 73 11.28 -15.55 8.31
CA GLU A 73 10.81 -16.01 9.61
C GLU A 73 9.68 -17.05 9.49
N GLN A 74 8.82 -16.95 8.47
CA GLN A 74 7.85 -18.03 8.19
C GLN A 74 8.56 -19.35 7.85
N LEU A 75 9.60 -19.31 7.00
CA LEU A 75 10.40 -20.50 6.71
C LEU A 75 11.09 -21.03 7.99
N LYS A 76 11.70 -20.16 8.81
CA LYS A 76 12.27 -20.55 10.11
C LYS A 76 11.23 -21.16 11.06
N GLN A 77 9.99 -20.66 11.08
CA GLN A 77 8.90 -21.20 11.89
C GLN A 77 8.52 -22.62 11.47
N VAL A 78 8.36 -22.90 10.17
CA VAL A 78 8.06 -24.28 9.69
C VAL A 78 9.25 -25.21 9.94
N LEU A 79 10.48 -24.77 9.69
CA LEU A 79 11.70 -25.52 10.05
C LEU A 79 11.78 -25.82 11.56
N ALA A 80 11.32 -24.89 12.41
CA ALA A 80 11.26 -25.09 13.87
C ALA A 80 10.09 -25.99 14.32
N LEU A 81 8.99 -26.06 13.56
CA LEU A 81 7.91 -27.03 13.79
C LEU A 81 8.39 -28.45 13.44
N ASN A 82 9.07 -28.64 12.30
CA ASN A 82 9.65 -29.94 11.91
C ASN A 82 10.75 -30.43 12.88
N LYS A 83 11.35 -29.55 13.68
CA LYS A 83 12.29 -29.93 14.76
C LYS A 83 11.61 -30.45 16.04
N LYS A 84 10.29 -30.29 16.19
CA LYS A 84 9.55 -30.80 17.36
C LYS A 84 9.20 -32.28 17.17
N CYS A 85 9.11 -33.05 18.25
CA CYS A 85 8.81 -34.49 18.21
C CYS A 85 7.39 -34.84 17.71
N ASP A 86 6.52 -33.85 17.53
CA ASP A 86 5.14 -34.04 17.06
C ASP A 86 5.08 -34.13 15.52
N VAL A 87 5.34 -35.33 15.02
CA VAL A 87 5.29 -35.66 13.58
C VAL A 87 3.94 -35.40 12.92
N SER A 88 2.84 -35.29 13.68
CA SER A 88 1.52 -34.98 13.11
C SER A 88 1.44 -33.55 12.54
N LYS A 89 2.29 -32.64 13.06
CA LYS A 89 2.38 -31.23 12.68
C LYS A 89 3.53 -30.93 11.71
N HIS A 90 4.30 -31.94 11.29
CA HIS A 90 5.36 -31.76 10.29
C HIS A 90 4.78 -31.44 8.92
N LYS A 91 5.53 -30.66 8.13
CA LYS A 91 5.24 -30.41 6.71
C LYS A 91 6.42 -30.83 5.84
N LEU A 92 6.16 -31.36 4.66
CA LEU A 92 7.17 -31.58 3.62
C LEU A 92 7.53 -30.23 3.00
N LEU A 93 8.80 -29.83 3.07
CA LEU A 93 9.24 -28.58 2.44
C LEU A 93 9.69 -28.84 1.01
N VAL A 94 9.08 -28.09 0.10
CA VAL A 94 9.41 -28.06 -1.33
C VAL A 94 9.81 -26.63 -1.70
N ALA A 95 10.95 -26.45 -2.35
CA ALA A 95 11.34 -25.18 -2.95
C ALA A 95 11.23 -25.26 -4.48
N SER A 96 10.84 -24.16 -5.13
CA SER A 96 10.89 -23.99 -6.58
C SER A 96 11.66 -22.72 -6.92
N VAL A 97 12.75 -22.84 -7.67
CA VAL A 97 13.63 -21.71 -8.03
C VAL A 97 13.27 -21.17 -9.41
N CYS A 98 12.98 -19.87 -9.50
CA CYS A 98 12.85 -19.19 -10.77
C CYS A 98 14.22 -19.14 -11.46
N PRO A 99 14.38 -19.63 -12.71
CA PRO A 99 15.67 -19.58 -13.42
C PRO A 99 16.28 -18.18 -13.50
N GLN A 100 15.46 -17.13 -13.51
CA GLN A 100 15.86 -15.72 -13.53
C GLN A 100 16.51 -15.24 -12.21
N SER A 101 16.44 -16.02 -11.13
CA SER A 101 17.20 -15.77 -9.89
C SER A 101 18.65 -16.27 -9.97
N LEU A 102 18.94 -17.27 -10.82
CA LEU A 102 20.23 -17.97 -10.85
C LEU A 102 21.42 -17.13 -11.37
N PRO A 103 21.28 -16.28 -12.42
CA PRO A 103 22.38 -15.46 -12.92
C PRO A 103 22.99 -14.54 -11.85
N PHE A 104 22.17 -14.04 -10.91
CA PHE A 104 22.67 -13.24 -9.79
C PHE A 104 23.69 -14.03 -8.96
N PHE A 105 23.36 -15.26 -8.54
CA PHE A 105 24.25 -16.10 -7.73
C PHE A 105 25.49 -16.54 -8.52
N ALA A 106 25.33 -16.88 -9.81
CA ALA A 106 26.44 -17.22 -10.69
C ALA A 106 27.49 -16.10 -10.75
N ILE A 107 27.05 -14.85 -10.99
CA ILE A 107 27.96 -13.69 -11.09
C ILE A 107 28.50 -13.27 -9.71
N LYS A 108 27.68 -13.33 -8.66
CA LYS A 108 28.07 -12.97 -7.28
C LYS A 108 29.15 -13.89 -6.70
N PHE A 109 29.17 -15.16 -7.12
CA PHE A 109 30.11 -16.18 -6.64
C PHE A 109 31.14 -16.64 -7.68
N GLY A 110 31.06 -16.17 -8.92
CA GLY A 110 32.01 -16.52 -9.99
C GLY A 110 31.85 -17.95 -10.55
N LEU A 111 30.63 -18.49 -10.52
CA LEU A 111 30.29 -19.86 -10.90
C LEU A 111 29.61 -19.92 -12.29
N ASP A 112 29.53 -21.12 -12.86
CA ASP A 112 28.55 -21.38 -13.92
C ASP A 112 27.11 -21.33 -13.37
N ILE A 113 26.12 -21.07 -14.23
CA ILE A 113 24.71 -21.00 -13.85
C ILE A 113 24.14 -22.33 -13.35
N ASN A 114 24.61 -23.48 -13.85
CA ASN A 114 24.22 -24.80 -13.35
C ASN A 114 24.87 -25.06 -11.97
N GLU A 115 26.15 -24.74 -11.81
CA GLU A 115 26.84 -24.86 -10.52
C GLU A 115 26.22 -23.94 -9.46
N ALA A 116 25.86 -22.70 -9.81
CA ALA A 116 25.14 -21.78 -8.94
C ALA A 116 23.78 -22.36 -8.50
N ALA A 117 23.06 -23.05 -9.39
CA ALA A 117 21.82 -23.75 -9.04
C ALA A 117 22.06 -24.95 -8.12
N HIS A 118 23.13 -25.72 -8.35
CA HIS A 118 23.45 -26.90 -7.54
C HIS A 118 23.94 -26.53 -6.14
N LYS A 119 24.72 -25.44 -6.02
CA LYS A 119 25.13 -24.83 -4.75
C LYS A 119 23.93 -24.22 -4.00
N LEU A 120 23.00 -23.57 -4.71
CA LEU A 120 21.75 -23.07 -4.12
C LEU A 120 20.84 -24.23 -3.65
N CYS A 121 20.76 -25.32 -4.40
CA CYS A 121 20.06 -26.54 -4.01
C CYS A 121 20.65 -27.13 -2.72
N GLY A 122 21.97 -27.30 -2.65
CA GLY A 122 22.67 -27.72 -1.43
C GLY A 122 22.46 -26.78 -0.25
N PHE A 123 22.44 -25.46 -0.47
CA PHE A 123 22.12 -24.47 0.56
C PHE A 123 20.69 -24.63 1.11
N LEU A 124 19.70 -24.77 0.22
CA LEU A 124 18.29 -24.95 0.60
C LEU A 124 18.07 -26.26 1.36
N LYS A 125 18.64 -27.37 0.89
CA LYS A 125 18.58 -28.68 1.58
C LYS A 125 19.30 -28.64 2.94
N SER A 126 20.44 -27.96 3.05
CA SER A 126 21.22 -27.84 4.30
C SER A 126 20.67 -26.85 5.34
N LEU A 127 19.54 -26.17 5.11
CA LEU A 127 19.03 -25.13 6.03
C LEU A 127 18.79 -25.58 7.48
N VAL A 128 18.69 -26.88 7.78
CA VAL A 128 18.60 -27.40 9.15
C VAL A 128 19.95 -27.67 9.83
N MET A 129 21.01 -27.94 9.06
CA MET A 129 22.29 -28.46 9.53
C MET A 129 23.18 -27.40 10.17
N ASN A 130 22.73 -26.80 11.29
CA ASN A 130 23.61 -26.13 12.24
C ASN A 130 22.95 -25.97 13.63
N TYR A 131 23.25 -26.92 14.53
CA TYR A 131 23.26 -26.73 15.99
C TYR A 131 24.05 -27.82 16.76
N PHE A 132 24.78 -28.70 16.06
CA PHE A 132 25.48 -29.85 16.68
C PHE A 132 26.98 -29.62 16.94
N SER A 133 27.56 -28.56 16.36
CA SER A 133 28.97 -28.15 16.58
C SER A 133 29.27 -27.72 18.03
N ALA A 134 28.22 -27.45 18.84
CA ALA A 134 28.34 -27.05 20.25
C ALA A 134 28.42 -28.22 21.26
N PHE A 135 28.32 -29.49 20.83
CA PHE A 135 28.20 -30.65 21.75
C PHE A 135 29.26 -31.75 21.54
N SER A 136 30.39 -31.44 20.91
CA SER A 136 31.48 -32.39 20.65
C SER A 136 32.82 -31.98 21.27
N LEU A 137 32.86 -31.75 22.59
CA LEU A 137 34.13 -31.59 23.32
C LEU A 137 34.10 -31.88 24.84
N SER A 138 33.34 -32.89 25.28
CA SER A 138 33.46 -33.41 26.65
C SER A 138 32.87 -34.82 26.85
N THR A 139 33.64 -35.88 26.55
CA THR A 139 33.49 -37.22 27.17
C THR A 139 34.64 -38.16 26.80
N SER A 140 35.85 -37.87 27.28
CA SER A 140 36.87 -38.90 27.46
C SER A 140 36.78 -39.42 28.90
N ASP A 141 35.93 -40.44 29.12
CA ASP A 141 36.22 -41.59 30.00
C ASP A 141 35.00 -42.52 30.17
N SER A 142 35.28 -43.78 30.51
CA SER A 142 34.33 -44.87 30.84
C SER A 142 33.52 -45.49 29.68
N PRO A 143 33.89 -46.69 29.19
CA PRO A 143 33.09 -47.44 28.22
C PRO A 143 31.93 -48.21 28.90
N GLY A 144 30.68 -47.79 28.67
CA GLY A 144 29.50 -48.43 29.25
C GLY A 144 28.24 -48.32 28.38
N LEU A 145 27.63 -49.48 28.10
CA LEU A 145 26.37 -49.73 27.37
C LEU A 145 25.51 -48.50 26.99
N ILE A 146 25.64 -48.02 25.74
CA ILE A 146 24.57 -47.27 25.06
C ILE A 146 24.09 -48.10 23.87
N THR A 147 22.80 -48.41 23.84
CA THR A 147 22.22 -49.38 22.90
C THR A 147 22.05 -48.82 21.49
N ASN A 148 22.43 -49.60 20.47
CA ASN A 148 22.39 -49.24 19.04
C ASN A 148 21.04 -48.73 18.48
N ARG A 149 19.93 -48.83 19.23
CA ARG A 149 18.64 -48.25 18.82
C ARG A 149 18.60 -46.71 18.87
N ARG A 150 19.39 -46.03 19.71
CA ARG A 150 19.34 -44.55 19.78
C ARG A 150 20.02 -43.86 18.60
N LEU A 151 21.13 -44.42 18.09
CA LEU A 151 21.87 -43.83 16.97
C LEU A 151 21.07 -43.85 15.65
N LEU A 152 20.38 -44.96 15.36
CA LEU A 152 19.55 -45.13 14.15
C LEU A 152 18.33 -44.19 14.12
N VAL A 153 17.71 -43.92 15.27
CA VAL A 153 16.61 -42.95 15.34
C VAL A 153 17.13 -41.53 15.08
N LEU A 154 18.27 -41.14 15.67
CA LEU A 154 18.85 -39.81 15.47
C LEU A 154 19.35 -39.55 14.04
N SER A 155 19.89 -40.56 13.34
CA SER A 155 20.23 -40.41 11.92
C SER A 155 18.98 -40.27 11.05
N SER A 156 17.91 -41.05 11.31
CA SER A 156 16.64 -40.90 10.59
C SER A 156 15.97 -39.54 10.81
N MET A 157 15.98 -39.00 12.04
CA MET A 157 15.35 -37.71 12.35
C MET A 157 16.08 -36.51 11.75
N SER A 158 17.41 -36.58 11.59
CA SER A 158 18.21 -35.47 11.05
C SER A 158 17.92 -35.13 9.58
N VAL A 159 17.46 -36.10 8.77
CA VAL A 159 17.22 -35.92 7.32
C VAL A 159 15.89 -35.20 7.03
N HIS A 160 14.91 -35.30 7.92
CA HIS A 160 13.50 -34.97 7.61
C HIS A 160 13.08 -33.51 7.86
N ALA A 161 14.00 -32.62 8.27
CA ALA A 161 13.63 -31.27 8.70
C ALA A 161 14.11 -30.11 7.79
N GLY A 162 15.00 -30.35 6.82
CA GLY A 162 15.45 -29.33 5.85
C GLY A 162 14.40 -28.99 4.78
N VAL A 163 14.82 -28.41 3.65
CA VAL A 163 14.04 -28.53 2.40
C VAL A 163 14.30 -29.91 1.81
N GLN A 164 13.27 -30.67 1.46
CA GLN A 164 13.44 -32.02 0.90
C GLN A 164 13.69 -31.95 -0.62
N TYR A 165 12.83 -31.24 -1.33
CA TYR A 165 12.84 -31.15 -2.79
C TYR A 165 13.06 -29.71 -3.26
N VAL A 166 13.92 -29.51 -4.26
CA VAL A 166 14.25 -28.22 -4.88
C VAL A 166 14.11 -28.37 -6.39
N PHE A 167 13.04 -27.81 -6.94
CA PHE A 167 12.72 -27.81 -8.37
C PHE A 167 13.11 -26.48 -9.04
N ASP A 168 13.05 -26.42 -10.37
CA ASP A 168 13.01 -25.17 -11.13
C ASP A 168 11.61 -24.89 -11.72
N THR A 169 11.31 -23.65 -12.09
CA THR A 169 9.99 -23.27 -12.64
C THR A 169 9.88 -23.33 -14.17
N THR A 170 10.87 -23.86 -14.92
CA THR A 170 10.87 -23.85 -16.40
C THR A 170 9.79 -24.76 -16.97
N LEU A 171 9.47 -25.87 -16.30
CA LEU A 171 8.36 -26.75 -16.67
C LEU A 171 7.01 -26.02 -16.54
N ALA A 172 6.80 -25.27 -15.46
CA ALA A 172 5.62 -24.44 -15.25
C ALA A 172 5.54 -23.24 -16.22
N ALA A 173 6.68 -22.66 -16.61
CA ALA A 173 6.73 -21.66 -17.66
C ALA A 173 6.35 -22.23 -19.04
N SER A 174 6.72 -23.49 -19.33
CA SER A 174 6.35 -24.16 -20.58
C SER A 174 4.84 -24.29 -20.72
N PHE A 175 4.12 -24.61 -19.64
CA PHE A 175 2.65 -24.56 -19.60
C PHE A 175 2.11 -23.13 -19.84
N SER A 176 2.60 -22.14 -19.08
CA SER A 176 2.15 -20.74 -19.16
C SER A 176 2.26 -20.16 -20.57
N ILE A 177 3.35 -20.52 -21.27
CA ILE A 177 3.63 -20.14 -22.66
C ILE A 177 2.64 -20.82 -23.62
N LEU A 178 2.42 -22.13 -23.52
CA LEU A 178 1.50 -22.86 -24.42
C LEU A 178 0.03 -22.45 -24.26
N GLU A 179 -0.44 -22.20 -23.04
CA GLU A 179 -1.81 -21.71 -22.85
C GLU A 179 -1.97 -20.26 -23.32
N SER A 180 -0.96 -19.40 -23.13
CA SER A 180 -0.95 -18.06 -23.72
C SER A 180 -0.95 -18.08 -25.25
N GLN A 181 -0.29 -19.07 -25.85
CA GLN A 181 -0.25 -19.29 -27.29
C GLN A 181 -1.61 -19.71 -27.84
N LYS A 182 -2.24 -20.74 -27.25
CA LYS A 182 -3.60 -21.18 -27.61
C LYS A 182 -4.61 -20.04 -27.50
N GLU A 183 -4.58 -19.32 -26.38
CA GLU A 183 -5.50 -18.20 -26.15
C GLU A 183 -5.30 -17.07 -27.16
N PHE A 184 -4.06 -16.75 -27.56
CA PHE A 184 -3.79 -15.80 -28.63
C PHE A 184 -4.39 -16.25 -29.96
N ILE A 185 -4.20 -17.52 -30.35
CA ILE A 185 -4.76 -18.08 -31.58
C ILE A 185 -6.30 -18.03 -31.56
N GLN A 186 -6.92 -18.37 -30.43
CA GLN A 186 -8.37 -18.29 -30.24
C GLN A 186 -8.88 -16.85 -30.35
N ARG A 187 -8.29 -15.90 -29.60
CA ARG A 187 -8.64 -14.48 -29.65
C ARG A 187 -8.44 -13.89 -31.06
N TYR A 188 -7.33 -14.20 -31.73
CA TYR A 188 -7.07 -13.73 -33.09
C TYR A 188 -8.10 -14.27 -34.09
N ARG A 189 -8.47 -15.56 -34.01
CA ARG A 189 -9.53 -16.16 -34.85
C ARG A 189 -10.91 -15.54 -34.54
N GLY A 190 -11.21 -15.26 -33.27
CA GLY A 190 -12.47 -14.65 -32.80
C GLY A 190 -12.62 -13.14 -32.96
N ARG A 191 -11.57 -12.40 -33.36
CA ARG A 191 -11.48 -10.92 -33.32
C ARG A 191 -12.57 -10.12 -34.05
N ASN A 192 -13.35 -10.76 -34.93
CA ASN A 192 -14.48 -10.13 -35.63
C ASN A 192 -15.81 -10.25 -34.86
N HIS A 193 -15.85 -11.03 -33.78
CA HIS A 193 -17.04 -11.32 -32.97
C HIS A 193 -16.94 -10.80 -31.53
N ASP A 194 -15.72 -10.68 -30.98
CA ASP A 194 -15.46 -10.04 -29.69
C ASP A 194 -14.54 -8.82 -29.86
N SER A 195 -15.03 -7.64 -29.48
CA SER A 195 -14.27 -6.38 -29.50
C SER A 195 -13.14 -6.32 -28.46
N ASN A 196 -13.15 -7.20 -27.46
CA ASN A 196 -12.14 -7.29 -26.40
C ASN A 196 -11.02 -8.30 -26.72
N ALA A 197 -11.15 -9.05 -27.82
CA ALA A 197 -10.22 -10.12 -28.16
C ALA A 197 -8.78 -9.61 -28.36
N LEU A 198 -8.60 -8.41 -28.93
CA LEU A 198 -7.30 -7.82 -29.23
C LEU A 198 -7.27 -6.33 -28.82
N PRO A 199 -6.13 -5.77 -28.35
CA PRO A 199 -4.86 -6.45 -28.07
C PRO A 199 -4.99 -7.50 -26.96
N MET A 200 -4.10 -8.48 -26.94
CA MET A 200 -3.91 -9.39 -25.80
C MET A 200 -2.65 -8.98 -25.01
N PHE A 201 -2.76 -8.91 -23.68
CA PHE A 201 -1.64 -8.59 -22.78
C PHE A 201 -1.17 -9.84 -22.02
N THR A 202 0.15 -10.01 -21.90
CA THR A 202 0.72 -11.10 -21.08
C THR A 202 0.41 -10.93 -19.59
N SER A 203 0.17 -12.05 -18.91
CA SER A 203 -0.24 -12.13 -17.50
C SER A 203 0.88 -12.40 -16.49
N SER A 204 2.07 -12.82 -16.94
CA SER A 204 3.13 -13.39 -16.09
C SER A 204 3.70 -12.45 -15.02
N CYS A 205 3.57 -11.12 -15.21
CA CYS A 205 4.14 -10.08 -14.35
C CYS A 205 3.11 -9.50 -13.36
N PRO A 206 3.20 -9.78 -12.05
CA PRO A 206 2.15 -9.39 -11.10
C PRO A 206 2.05 -7.87 -10.86
N GLY A 207 3.16 -7.15 -11.03
CA GLY A 207 3.17 -5.69 -10.98
C GLY A 207 2.38 -5.03 -12.12
N TRP A 208 2.23 -5.72 -13.26
CA TRP A 208 1.41 -5.28 -14.39
C TRP A 208 -0.06 -5.64 -14.18
N ILE A 209 -0.33 -6.85 -13.67
CA ILE A 209 -1.67 -7.28 -13.24
C ILE A 209 -2.26 -6.30 -12.22
N ARG A 210 -1.56 -6.00 -11.12
CA ARG A 210 -2.02 -5.04 -10.09
C ARG A 210 -2.28 -3.65 -10.67
N TYR A 211 -1.40 -3.16 -11.55
CA TYR A 211 -1.61 -1.86 -12.19
C TYR A 211 -2.86 -1.86 -13.08
N SER A 212 -3.13 -2.98 -13.76
CA SER A 212 -4.31 -3.14 -14.60
C SER A 212 -5.59 -3.18 -13.78
N GLU A 213 -5.66 -4.02 -12.75
CA GLU A 213 -6.88 -4.21 -11.94
C GLU A 213 -7.26 -2.98 -11.10
N HIS A 214 -6.28 -2.28 -10.51
CA HIS A 214 -6.54 -1.15 -9.60
C HIS A 214 -6.53 0.24 -10.28
N VAL A 215 -5.87 0.41 -11.44
CA VAL A 215 -5.68 1.75 -12.07
C VAL A 215 -6.23 1.86 -13.49
N LEU A 216 -6.44 0.74 -14.18
CA LEU A 216 -6.94 0.72 -15.57
C LEU A 216 -8.34 0.12 -15.68
N GLY A 217 -8.67 -0.87 -14.84
CA GLY A 217 -9.95 -1.55 -14.80
C GLY A 217 -10.34 -2.15 -16.15
N SER A 218 -11.60 -1.98 -16.54
CA SER A 218 -12.18 -2.48 -17.79
C SER A 218 -11.48 -2.01 -19.08
N LEU A 219 -10.62 -0.98 -19.03
CA LEU A 219 -9.77 -0.59 -20.16
C LEU A 219 -8.72 -1.66 -20.53
N VAL A 220 -8.37 -2.54 -19.59
CA VAL A 220 -7.31 -3.55 -19.77
C VAL A 220 -7.72 -4.94 -19.30
N THR A 221 -8.48 -5.10 -18.21
CA THR A 221 -8.72 -6.45 -17.64
C THR A 221 -9.34 -7.47 -18.62
N PRO A 222 -10.26 -7.14 -19.56
CA PRO A 222 -10.74 -8.09 -20.57
C PRO A 222 -9.66 -8.55 -21.57
N HIS A 223 -8.65 -7.70 -21.79
CA HIS A 223 -7.57 -7.91 -22.74
C HIS A 223 -6.39 -8.72 -22.16
N ILE A 224 -6.38 -9.04 -20.86
CA ILE A 224 -5.30 -9.82 -20.23
C ILE A 224 -5.48 -11.31 -20.55
N CYS A 225 -4.38 -11.99 -20.90
CA CYS A 225 -4.30 -13.44 -21.04
C CYS A 225 -4.77 -14.14 -19.76
N THR A 226 -5.61 -15.17 -19.87
CA THR A 226 -6.12 -15.94 -18.72
C THR A 226 -5.11 -16.97 -18.19
N ALA A 227 -4.11 -17.36 -18.97
CA ALA A 227 -3.07 -18.29 -18.51
C ALA A 227 -2.37 -17.76 -17.24
N ARG A 228 -2.27 -18.58 -16.20
CA ARG A 228 -1.59 -18.29 -14.94
C ARG A 228 -0.09 -18.12 -15.16
N SER A 229 0.56 -17.36 -14.28
CA SER A 229 2.03 -17.21 -14.34
C SER A 229 2.77 -18.51 -13.98
N PRO A 230 4.05 -18.64 -14.36
CA PRO A 230 4.87 -19.82 -14.03
C PRO A 230 4.91 -20.14 -12.53
N GLN A 231 4.80 -19.12 -11.65
CA GLN A 231 4.77 -19.34 -10.20
C GLN A 231 3.53 -20.14 -9.78
N GLN A 232 2.35 -19.74 -10.26
CA GLN A 232 1.10 -20.34 -9.80
C GLN A 232 0.82 -21.69 -10.47
N ILE A 233 1.27 -21.88 -11.72
CA ILE A 233 1.25 -23.21 -12.33
C ILE A 233 2.19 -24.16 -11.58
N MET A 234 3.38 -23.70 -11.15
CA MET A 234 4.27 -24.49 -10.30
C MET A 234 3.62 -24.79 -8.94
N GLY A 235 2.89 -23.82 -8.39
CA GLY A 235 2.08 -24.00 -7.19
C GLY A 235 1.08 -25.13 -7.31
N CYS A 236 0.21 -25.09 -8.33
CA CYS A 236 -0.74 -26.17 -8.61
C CYS A 236 -0.02 -27.51 -8.86
N LEU A 237 1.10 -27.53 -9.59
CA LEU A 237 1.86 -28.75 -9.86
C LEU A 237 2.42 -29.40 -8.58
N VAL A 238 2.97 -28.59 -7.68
CA VAL A 238 3.49 -29.05 -6.38
C VAL A 238 2.36 -29.47 -5.42
N LYS A 239 1.28 -28.68 -5.36
CA LYS A 239 0.18 -28.87 -4.40
C LYS A 239 -0.87 -29.89 -4.82
N ASP A 240 -1.05 -30.14 -6.12
CA ASP A 240 -2.03 -31.11 -6.63
C ASP A 240 -1.41 -32.38 -7.22
N TYR A 241 -0.39 -32.30 -8.08
CA TYR A 241 0.20 -33.50 -8.70
C TYR A 241 1.26 -34.16 -7.80
N PHE A 242 2.26 -33.39 -7.39
CA PHE A 242 3.38 -33.92 -6.62
C PHE A 242 2.94 -34.40 -5.23
N SER A 243 2.05 -33.67 -4.56
CA SER A 243 1.44 -34.10 -3.27
C SER A 243 0.79 -35.48 -3.37
N LYS A 244 0.01 -35.75 -4.43
CA LYS A 244 -0.61 -37.07 -4.71
C LYS A 244 0.44 -38.15 -4.94
N GLN A 245 1.51 -37.87 -5.68
CA GLN A 245 2.62 -38.82 -5.85
C GLN A 245 3.30 -39.16 -4.50
N GLN A 246 3.53 -38.15 -3.65
CA GLN A 246 4.07 -38.33 -2.29
C GLN A 246 3.04 -38.91 -1.30
N LYS A 247 1.78 -39.12 -1.72
CA LYS A 247 0.65 -39.60 -0.90
C LYS A 247 0.35 -38.69 0.30
N LEU A 248 0.55 -37.39 0.13
CA LEU A 248 0.29 -36.33 1.11
C LEU A 248 -0.91 -35.48 0.70
N SER A 249 -1.64 -34.97 1.69
CA SER A 249 -2.65 -33.93 1.49
C SER A 249 -1.97 -32.56 1.26
N PRO A 250 -2.59 -31.62 0.52
CA PRO A 250 -1.94 -30.37 0.14
C PRO A 250 -1.56 -29.46 1.33
N GLU A 251 -2.25 -29.56 2.47
CA GLU A 251 -1.87 -28.79 3.67
C GLU A 251 -0.59 -29.32 4.34
N LYS A 252 -0.17 -30.57 4.05
CA LYS A 252 1.09 -31.16 4.53
C LYS A 252 2.30 -30.79 3.69
N VAL A 253 2.12 -30.22 2.50
CA VAL A 253 3.22 -29.68 1.69
C VAL A 253 3.35 -28.18 1.99
N TYR A 254 4.57 -27.70 2.23
CA TYR A 254 4.90 -26.29 2.36
C TYR A 254 5.81 -25.88 1.19
N HIS A 255 5.24 -25.14 0.25
CA HIS A 255 5.84 -24.76 -1.01
C HIS A 255 6.41 -23.33 -0.94
N VAL A 256 7.73 -23.23 -1.10
CA VAL A 256 8.50 -22.00 -1.13
C VAL A 256 8.93 -21.70 -2.56
N VAL A 257 8.79 -20.46 -3.04
CA VAL A 257 9.33 -20.05 -4.35
C VAL A 257 10.46 -19.04 -4.17
N VAL A 258 11.57 -19.25 -4.87
CA VAL A 258 12.72 -18.32 -4.89
C VAL A 258 12.67 -17.49 -6.18
N ALA A 259 12.39 -16.18 -6.06
CA ALA A 259 12.06 -15.32 -7.20
C ALA A 259 12.86 -13.99 -7.24
N PRO A 260 13.08 -13.38 -8.41
CA PRO A 260 13.82 -12.12 -8.52
C PRO A 260 12.96 -10.87 -8.19
N CYS A 261 11.76 -11.01 -7.61
CA CYS A 261 10.76 -9.95 -7.60
C CYS A 261 9.90 -9.94 -6.32
N PHE A 262 9.69 -8.76 -5.72
CA PHE A 262 8.76 -8.60 -4.58
C PHE A 262 7.27 -8.73 -4.96
N ASP A 263 6.87 -8.35 -6.18
CA ASP A 263 5.46 -8.46 -6.59
C ASP A 263 5.01 -9.93 -6.73
N LYS A 264 5.94 -10.89 -6.80
CA LYS A 264 5.66 -12.34 -6.73
C LYS A 264 5.15 -12.76 -5.34
N LYS A 265 5.54 -12.05 -4.27
CA LYS A 265 4.98 -12.23 -2.91
C LYS A 265 3.50 -11.84 -2.87
N PHE A 266 3.13 -10.75 -3.54
CA PHE A 266 1.73 -10.34 -3.69
C PHE A 266 0.93 -11.38 -4.48
N GLU A 267 1.50 -11.90 -5.58
CA GLU A 267 0.82 -12.95 -6.36
C GLU A 267 0.49 -14.20 -5.53
N ALA A 268 1.40 -14.64 -4.64
CA ALA A 268 1.18 -15.82 -3.79
C ALA A 268 0.05 -15.67 -2.76
N VAL A 269 -0.26 -14.43 -2.35
CA VAL A 269 -1.27 -14.17 -1.31
C VAL A 269 -2.65 -13.77 -1.85
N ARG A 270 -2.84 -13.74 -3.18
CA ARG A 270 -4.16 -13.57 -3.81
C ARG A 270 -5.10 -14.72 -3.45
N GLU A 271 -6.39 -14.42 -3.28
CA GLU A 271 -7.36 -15.38 -2.72
C GLU A 271 -7.87 -16.41 -3.74
N GLU A 272 -7.83 -16.13 -5.04
CA GLU A 272 -8.13 -17.11 -6.09
C GLU A 272 -7.09 -18.26 -6.19
N PHE A 273 -5.97 -18.15 -5.46
CA PHE A 273 -4.93 -19.17 -5.31
C PHE A 273 -4.93 -19.80 -3.90
N TYR A 274 -6.00 -19.61 -3.12
CA TYR A 274 -6.26 -20.32 -1.86
C TYR A 274 -7.42 -21.31 -2.02
N ASN A 275 -7.15 -22.60 -1.77
CA ASN A 275 -8.18 -23.63 -1.81
C ASN A 275 -8.77 -23.86 -0.41
N ILE A 276 -9.95 -23.26 -0.17
CA ILE A 276 -10.71 -23.38 1.09
C ILE A 276 -11.02 -24.85 1.45
N LEU A 277 -11.21 -25.73 0.46
CA LEU A 277 -11.52 -27.16 0.71
C LEU A 277 -10.30 -28.00 1.10
N GLN A 278 -9.09 -27.45 0.96
CA GLN A 278 -7.82 -28.11 1.27
C GLN A 278 -6.97 -27.30 2.27
N GLU A 279 -7.53 -26.21 2.83
CA GLU A 279 -6.87 -25.25 3.73
C GLU A 279 -5.44 -24.86 3.31
N SER A 280 -5.20 -24.74 2.00
CA SER A 280 -3.86 -24.63 1.42
C SER A 280 -3.82 -23.64 0.25
N ARG A 281 -2.70 -22.91 0.12
CA ARG A 281 -2.39 -22.07 -1.05
C ARG A 281 -1.61 -22.84 -2.10
N ASP A 282 -1.66 -22.38 -3.35
CA ASP A 282 -0.78 -22.87 -4.44
C ASP A 282 0.72 -22.62 -4.10
N VAL A 283 1.03 -21.48 -3.47
CA VAL A 283 2.36 -21.14 -2.93
C VAL A 283 2.20 -20.61 -1.50
N ASP A 284 2.93 -21.18 -0.53
CA ASP A 284 2.83 -20.76 0.88
C ASP A 284 3.79 -19.63 1.24
N CYS A 285 4.97 -19.57 0.61
CA CYS A 285 5.98 -18.56 0.85
C CYS A 285 6.74 -18.18 -0.44
N VAL A 286 7.03 -16.89 -0.63
CA VAL A 286 7.94 -16.41 -1.66
C VAL A 286 9.11 -15.66 -1.02
N LEU A 287 10.33 -16.15 -1.27
CA LEU A 287 11.57 -15.51 -0.86
C LEU A 287 12.26 -14.92 -2.08
N THR A 288 12.83 -13.73 -1.96
CA THR A 288 13.58 -13.12 -3.07
C THR A 288 15.04 -13.58 -3.12
N SER A 289 15.69 -13.48 -4.28
CA SER A 289 17.12 -13.80 -4.43
C SER A 289 17.99 -13.07 -3.40
N GLY A 290 17.67 -11.81 -3.09
CA GLY A 290 18.36 -11.01 -2.08
C GLY A 290 18.15 -11.50 -0.65
N GLU A 291 16.95 -12.01 -0.31
CA GLU A 291 16.68 -12.61 1.01
C GLU A 291 17.41 -13.95 1.19
N ILE A 292 17.50 -14.74 0.13
CA ILE A 292 18.30 -15.98 0.10
C ILE A 292 19.79 -15.66 0.22
N PHE A 293 20.30 -14.70 -0.55
CA PHE A 293 21.69 -14.25 -0.47
C PHE A 293 22.04 -13.74 0.95
N TYR A 294 21.18 -12.91 1.52
CA TYR A 294 21.34 -12.41 2.89
C TYR A 294 21.35 -13.54 3.93
N LEU A 295 20.54 -14.60 3.74
CA LEU A 295 20.58 -15.79 4.61
C LEU A 295 21.91 -16.56 4.51
N MET A 296 22.56 -16.58 3.33
CA MET A 296 23.90 -17.17 3.17
C MET A 296 24.94 -16.37 3.96
N GLU A 297 24.91 -15.04 3.83
CA GLU A 297 25.80 -14.12 4.57
C GLU A 297 25.59 -14.22 6.10
N GLN A 298 24.33 -14.20 6.58
CA GLN A 298 24.02 -14.37 8.01
C GLN A 298 24.59 -15.67 8.59
N ARG A 299 24.51 -16.77 7.83
CA ARG A 299 25.03 -18.08 8.24
C ARG A 299 26.56 -18.19 8.08
N LYS A 300 27.21 -17.19 7.48
CA LYS A 300 28.66 -17.16 7.16
C LYS A 300 29.10 -18.37 6.32
N VAL A 301 28.22 -18.85 5.45
CA VAL A 301 28.47 -20.03 4.60
C VAL A 301 29.40 -19.63 3.46
N SER A 302 30.57 -20.26 3.38
CA SER A 302 31.40 -20.23 2.18
C SER A 302 30.71 -21.04 1.07
N VAL A 303 30.76 -20.55 -0.17
CA VAL A 303 30.12 -21.25 -1.30
C VAL A 303 30.99 -22.43 -1.76
N GLU A 304 32.27 -22.37 -1.49
CA GLU A 304 33.21 -23.48 -1.60
C GLU A 304 32.81 -24.64 -0.67
N GLU A 305 32.39 -24.34 0.57
CA GLU A 305 31.93 -25.31 1.59
C GLU A 305 30.54 -25.93 1.31
N LEU A 306 29.75 -25.38 0.39
CA LEU A 306 28.42 -25.92 0.06
C LEU A 306 28.48 -27.19 -0.79
N ASP A 307 27.68 -28.19 -0.42
CA ASP A 307 27.39 -29.34 -1.27
C ASP A 307 26.85 -28.88 -2.63
N SER A 308 27.39 -29.42 -3.72
CA SER A 308 26.85 -29.24 -5.07
C SER A 308 25.87 -30.37 -5.36
N VAL A 309 24.57 -30.08 -5.27
CA VAL A 309 23.49 -31.08 -5.39
C VAL A 309 22.62 -30.73 -6.59
N PRO A 310 22.41 -31.63 -7.57
CA PRO A 310 21.46 -31.40 -8.65
C PRO A 310 20.07 -31.01 -8.16
N LEU A 311 19.33 -30.28 -8.98
CA LEU A 311 17.91 -30.01 -8.72
C LEU A 311 17.10 -31.31 -8.83
N ASP A 312 16.05 -31.42 -8.04
CA ASP A 312 15.11 -32.54 -8.14
C ASP A 312 14.22 -32.36 -9.39
N HIS A 313 13.58 -33.45 -9.83
CA HIS A 313 12.58 -33.41 -10.91
C HIS A 313 11.23 -33.89 -10.42
N VAL A 314 10.17 -33.16 -10.82
CA VAL A 314 8.79 -33.42 -10.38
C VAL A 314 8.29 -34.82 -10.78
N LEU A 315 8.85 -35.42 -11.84
CA LEU A 315 8.54 -36.79 -12.28
C LEU A 315 9.44 -37.88 -11.68
N GLY A 316 10.40 -37.54 -10.81
CA GLY A 316 11.21 -38.50 -10.04
C GLY A 316 12.40 -39.16 -10.75
N GLU A 317 12.59 -38.95 -12.06
CA GLU A 317 13.80 -39.43 -12.75
C GLU A 317 15.02 -38.57 -12.39
N SER A 318 15.86 -39.05 -11.46
CA SER A 318 17.09 -38.37 -11.04
C SER A 318 18.20 -38.49 -12.10
N GLY A 319 18.27 -37.52 -13.01
CA GLY A 319 19.39 -37.32 -13.94
C GLY A 319 19.98 -35.92 -13.81
N ASP A 320 21.24 -35.75 -14.21
CA ASP A 320 21.93 -34.45 -14.23
C ASP A 320 21.49 -33.64 -15.47
N ILE A 321 20.23 -33.20 -15.47
CA ILE A 321 19.65 -32.46 -16.60
C ILE A 321 20.01 -30.98 -16.48
N ALA A 322 20.98 -30.55 -17.28
CA ALA A 322 21.37 -29.16 -17.40
C ALA A 322 20.17 -28.22 -17.60
N LEU A 323 20.24 -27.05 -16.97
CA LEU A 323 19.22 -26.01 -17.05
C LEU A 323 18.96 -25.60 -18.50
N VAL A 324 17.70 -25.31 -18.81
CA VAL A 324 17.27 -24.84 -20.11
C VAL A 324 16.51 -23.52 -19.97
N ARG A 325 16.39 -22.80 -21.09
CA ARG A 325 15.47 -21.66 -21.21
C ARG A 325 14.55 -21.84 -22.41
N HIS A 326 13.51 -21.02 -22.48
CA HIS A 326 12.68 -20.92 -23.68
C HIS A 326 13.38 -20.11 -24.78
N ASP A 327 12.90 -20.29 -26.01
CA ASP A 327 13.32 -19.44 -27.13
C ASP A 327 12.83 -18.01 -26.89
N GLY A 328 13.63 -17.02 -27.28
CA GLY A 328 13.39 -15.64 -26.90
C GLY A 328 14.65 -14.81 -26.69
N ARG A 329 14.55 -13.53 -27.04
CA ARG A 329 15.50 -12.47 -26.67
C ARG A 329 15.47 -12.09 -25.17
N GLY A 330 14.32 -12.25 -24.51
CA GLY A 330 14.11 -11.86 -23.10
C GLY A 330 13.98 -13.05 -22.16
N SER A 331 14.06 -12.80 -20.84
CA SER A 331 14.03 -13.84 -19.79
C SER A 331 12.71 -14.61 -19.66
N GLU A 332 11.66 -14.20 -20.38
CA GLU A 332 10.31 -14.76 -20.29
C GLU A 332 9.91 -15.60 -21.52
N GLY A 333 10.46 -15.32 -22.71
CA GLY A 333 10.20 -16.06 -23.96
C GLY A 333 8.83 -15.89 -24.63
N PHE A 334 7.79 -15.41 -23.93
CA PHE A 334 6.40 -15.40 -24.41
C PHE A 334 6.20 -14.75 -25.79
N LEU A 335 6.64 -13.50 -25.99
CA LEU A 335 6.39 -12.76 -27.24
C LEU A 335 6.96 -13.49 -28.46
N GLU A 336 8.21 -13.95 -28.37
CA GLU A 336 8.93 -14.58 -29.47
C GLU A 336 8.30 -15.93 -29.84
N HIS A 337 8.02 -16.77 -28.84
CA HIS A 337 7.39 -18.07 -29.06
C HIS A 337 5.99 -17.93 -29.69
N ILE A 338 5.12 -17.10 -29.10
CA ILE A 338 3.74 -16.90 -29.59
C ILE A 338 3.76 -16.27 -30.99
N PHE A 339 4.72 -15.39 -31.30
CA PHE A 339 4.85 -14.80 -32.64
C PHE A 339 5.25 -15.84 -33.69
N LYS A 340 6.26 -16.68 -33.43
CA LYS A 340 6.69 -17.75 -34.37
C LYS A 340 5.57 -18.75 -34.62
N HIS A 341 4.85 -19.16 -33.57
CA HIS A 341 3.71 -20.05 -33.71
C HIS A 341 2.53 -19.38 -34.45
N ALA A 342 2.20 -18.13 -34.13
CA ALA A 342 1.13 -17.39 -34.79
C ALA A 342 1.40 -17.18 -36.28
N ALA A 343 2.65 -16.91 -36.68
CA ALA A 343 3.04 -16.84 -38.09
C ALA A 343 2.73 -18.15 -38.84
N LYS A 344 3.01 -19.28 -38.19
CA LYS A 344 2.85 -20.63 -38.74
C LYS A 344 1.38 -21.08 -38.77
N GLU A 345 0.67 -20.99 -37.65
CA GLU A 345 -0.71 -21.48 -37.43
C GLU A 345 -1.80 -20.58 -38.04
N LEU A 346 -1.52 -19.29 -38.29
CA LEU A 346 -2.48 -18.37 -38.91
C LEU A 346 -2.19 -18.08 -40.39
N PHE A 347 -0.94 -18.19 -40.84
CA PHE A 347 -0.54 -17.75 -42.20
C PHE A 347 0.31 -18.75 -42.99
N GLY A 348 0.70 -19.88 -42.39
CA GLY A 348 1.59 -20.88 -43.01
C GLY A 348 3.05 -20.44 -43.12
N LEU A 349 3.48 -19.45 -42.34
CA LEU A 349 4.82 -18.86 -42.43
C LEU A 349 5.71 -19.36 -41.28
N ASP A 350 6.74 -20.14 -41.58
CA ASP A 350 7.73 -20.56 -40.59
C ASP A 350 8.76 -19.44 -40.38
N VAL A 351 8.87 -18.92 -39.15
CA VAL A 351 9.69 -17.76 -38.81
C VAL A 351 10.79 -18.20 -37.84
N HIS A 352 12.02 -18.24 -38.31
CA HIS A 352 13.16 -18.67 -37.50
C HIS A 352 13.81 -17.51 -36.71
N GLU A 353 13.91 -16.32 -37.31
CA GLU A 353 14.53 -15.12 -36.73
C GLU A 353 13.53 -13.96 -36.63
N ILE A 354 13.61 -13.17 -35.55
CA ILE A 354 12.74 -12.02 -35.29
C ILE A 354 13.53 -10.70 -35.29
N THR A 355 13.13 -9.74 -36.13
CA THR A 355 13.67 -8.38 -36.12
C THR A 355 12.94 -7.50 -35.11
N TYR A 356 13.63 -7.09 -34.03
CA TYR A 356 13.11 -6.18 -33.00
C TYR A 356 13.42 -4.71 -33.32
N LYS A 357 12.39 -3.93 -33.67
CA LYS A 357 12.48 -2.49 -33.94
C LYS A 357 12.30 -1.69 -32.66
N THR A 358 13.33 -0.94 -32.25
CA THR A 358 13.29 -0.12 -31.03
C THR A 358 12.53 1.19 -31.26
N LEU A 359 11.50 1.47 -30.45
CA LEU A 359 10.62 2.64 -30.63
C LEU A 359 11.01 3.87 -29.80
N ARG A 360 11.57 3.65 -28.60
CA ARG A 360 11.83 4.75 -27.65
C ARG A 360 13.09 4.53 -26.81
N ASN A 361 13.34 3.29 -26.43
CA ASN A 361 14.43 2.80 -25.60
C ASN A 361 14.43 1.26 -25.70
N ARG A 362 15.47 0.59 -25.16
CA ARG A 362 15.57 -0.88 -25.18
C ARG A 362 14.32 -1.58 -24.60
N ASP A 363 13.66 -0.92 -23.66
CA ASP A 363 12.45 -1.35 -22.95
C ASP A 363 11.12 -1.06 -23.69
N PHE A 364 11.15 -0.59 -24.94
CA PHE A 364 9.95 -0.46 -25.78
C PHE A 364 10.31 -0.77 -27.24
N GLN A 365 9.99 -2.00 -27.66
CA GLN A 365 10.29 -2.54 -28.98
C GLN A 365 9.01 -3.06 -29.64
N GLU A 366 8.98 -3.07 -30.98
CA GLU A 366 7.93 -3.70 -31.78
C GLU A 366 8.53 -4.71 -32.75
N VAL A 367 7.70 -5.67 -33.15
CA VAL A 367 7.99 -6.75 -34.10
C VAL A 367 6.86 -6.78 -35.13
N THR A 368 7.18 -6.85 -36.41
CA THR A 368 6.20 -6.99 -37.51
C THR A 368 6.40 -8.28 -38.30
N LEU A 369 5.29 -8.91 -38.70
CA LEU A 369 5.24 -9.90 -39.77
C LEU A 369 4.61 -9.22 -40.99
N GLU A 370 5.32 -9.20 -42.11
CA GLU A 370 4.86 -8.55 -43.34
C GLU A 370 4.88 -9.55 -44.50
N ARG A 371 3.86 -9.51 -45.37
CA ARG A 371 3.79 -10.28 -46.61
C ARG A 371 3.14 -9.43 -47.69
N ASP A 372 3.74 -9.40 -48.89
CA ASP A 372 3.23 -8.66 -50.06
C ASP A 372 2.94 -7.16 -49.84
N GLY A 373 3.53 -6.57 -48.79
CA GLY A 373 3.33 -5.17 -48.38
C GLY A 373 2.28 -4.97 -47.28
N GLU A 374 1.58 -6.02 -46.84
CA GLU A 374 0.62 -5.97 -45.73
C GLU A 374 1.24 -6.48 -44.41
N THR A 375 0.96 -5.78 -43.32
CA THR A 375 1.36 -6.22 -41.96
C THR A 375 0.34 -7.24 -41.42
N LEU A 376 0.75 -8.50 -41.33
CA LEU A 376 -0.09 -9.63 -40.88
C LEU A 376 -0.20 -9.72 -39.35
N LEU A 377 0.91 -9.43 -38.66
CA LEU A 377 1.02 -9.35 -37.20
C LEU A 377 1.91 -8.16 -36.82
N GLN A 378 1.57 -7.46 -35.74
CA GLN A 378 2.41 -6.49 -35.07
C GLN A 378 2.34 -6.73 -33.56
N PHE A 379 3.46 -7.14 -32.96
CA PHE A 379 3.59 -7.39 -31.52
C PHE A 379 4.49 -6.32 -30.88
N ALA A 380 4.43 -6.15 -29.56
CA ALA A 380 5.31 -5.22 -28.84
C ALA A 380 5.78 -5.75 -27.47
N ALA A 381 7.05 -5.48 -27.15
CA ALA A 381 7.61 -5.64 -25.81
C ALA A 381 7.63 -4.27 -25.11
N VAL A 382 6.99 -4.17 -23.94
CA VAL A 382 6.78 -2.91 -23.22
C VAL A 382 7.16 -3.09 -21.75
N TYR A 383 8.44 -2.86 -21.45
CA TYR A 383 8.99 -3.01 -20.11
C TYR A 383 9.10 -1.66 -19.39
N GLY A 384 8.93 -1.67 -18.06
CA GLY A 384 9.04 -0.50 -17.20
C GLY A 384 7.79 0.39 -17.22
N PHE A 385 7.28 0.73 -16.03
CA PHE A 385 6.09 1.58 -15.83
C PHE A 385 6.01 2.85 -16.71
N ARG A 386 7.14 3.50 -17.03
CA ARG A 386 7.17 4.69 -17.91
C ARG A 386 6.75 4.39 -19.35
N ASN A 387 7.05 3.20 -19.87
CA ASN A 387 6.62 2.76 -21.19
C ASN A 387 5.18 2.20 -21.13
N ILE A 388 4.82 1.49 -20.07
CA ILE A 388 3.43 1.05 -19.79
C ILE A 388 2.46 2.24 -19.79
N GLN A 389 2.76 3.32 -19.04
CA GLN A 389 1.96 4.56 -19.07
C GLN A 389 1.86 5.19 -20.47
N THR A 390 2.87 4.97 -21.33
CA THR A 390 2.87 5.47 -22.72
C THR A 390 2.00 4.60 -23.63
N LEU A 391 1.99 3.27 -23.43
CA LEU A 391 1.07 2.32 -24.06
C LEU A 391 -0.38 2.61 -23.66
N VAL A 392 -0.68 2.76 -22.36
CA VAL A 392 -2.02 3.12 -21.86
C VAL A 392 -2.50 4.46 -22.44
N HIS A 393 -1.61 5.45 -22.59
CA HIS A 393 -1.95 6.72 -23.24
C HIS A 393 -2.24 6.58 -24.75
N ARG A 394 -1.71 5.53 -25.42
CA ARG A 394 -2.11 5.14 -26.78
C ARG A 394 -3.46 4.40 -26.79
N MET A 395 -3.71 3.51 -25.84
CA MET A 395 -5.00 2.80 -25.68
C MET A 395 -6.16 3.78 -25.50
N ARG A 396 -6.05 4.73 -24.55
CA ARG A 396 -7.05 5.78 -24.28
C ARG A 396 -7.28 6.77 -25.44
N LYS A 397 -6.60 6.58 -26.58
CA LYS A 397 -6.74 7.36 -27.82
C LYS A 397 -7.12 6.51 -29.04
N GLY A 398 -7.39 5.20 -28.86
CA GLY A 398 -7.66 4.27 -29.96
C GLY A 398 -6.48 4.07 -30.91
N ARG A 399 -5.23 4.15 -30.41
CA ARG A 399 -4.00 4.13 -31.24
C ARG A 399 -3.03 3.02 -30.84
N VAL A 400 -3.55 1.79 -30.72
CA VAL A 400 -2.74 0.59 -30.50
C VAL A 400 -2.88 -0.31 -31.73
N PRO A 401 -1.81 -0.47 -32.54
CA PRO A 401 -1.84 -1.34 -33.71
C PRO A 401 -1.44 -2.79 -33.37
N TYR A 402 -1.14 -3.07 -32.11
CA TYR A 402 -0.59 -4.34 -31.66
C TYR A 402 -1.68 -5.39 -31.44
N GLN A 403 -1.45 -6.64 -31.85
CA GLN A 403 -2.35 -7.77 -31.52
C GLN A 403 -1.94 -8.46 -30.21
N LEU A 404 -0.65 -8.54 -29.92
CA LEU A 404 -0.12 -9.00 -28.63
C LEU A 404 0.87 -7.98 -28.08
N VAL A 405 0.83 -7.76 -26.76
CA VAL A 405 1.81 -6.94 -26.07
C VAL A 405 2.32 -7.68 -24.82
N GLU A 406 3.64 -7.91 -24.77
CA GLU A 406 4.33 -8.40 -23.58
C GLU A 406 4.65 -7.22 -22.65
N VAL A 407 4.22 -7.31 -21.40
CA VAL A 407 4.24 -6.19 -20.44
C VAL A 407 4.88 -6.59 -19.13
N LEU A 408 6.03 -5.98 -18.81
CA LEU A 408 6.80 -6.24 -17.58
C LEU A 408 7.01 -4.93 -16.80
N SER A 409 6.77 -4.93 -15.49
CA SER A 409 6.85 -3.69 -14.68
C SER A 409 8.27 -3.14 -14.47
N CYS A 410 9.29 -3.99 -14.56
CA CYS A 410 10.71 -3.64 -14.42
C CYS A 410 11.35 -3.31 -15.79
N PRO A 411 12.07 -2.18 -15.96
CA PRO A 411 12.90 -1.94 -17.15
C PRO A 411 14.11 -2.91 -17.12
N GLY A 412 14.32 -3.69 -18.18
CA GLY A 412 15.21 -4.87 -18.18
C GLY A 412 14.54 -6.20 -17.83
N GLY A 413 13.21 -6.26 -17.74
CA GLY A 413 12.47 -7.51 -17.50
C GLY A 413 12.65 -8.08 -16.09
N CYS A 414 12.55 -9.40 -15.93
CA CYS A 414 12.61 -10.04 -14.62
C CYS A 414 14.04 -10.20 -14.07
N LEU A 415 15.07 -10.17 -14.93
CA LEU A 415 16.47 -10.16 -14.49
C LEU A 415 16.83 -8.87 -13.72
N SER A 416 16.25 -7.73 -14.09
CA SER A 416 16.34 -6.47 -13.32
C SER A 416 15.27 -6.33 -12.22
N GLY A 417 14.64 -7.44 -11.83
CA GLY A 417 13.66 -7.49 -10.76
C GLY A 417 14.25 -7.00 -9.44
N ARG A 418 13.47 -6.22 -8.68
CA ARG A 418 13.95 -5.58 -7.44
C ARG A 418 14.19 -6.54 -6.27
N GLY A 419 13.89 -7.84 -6.43
CA GLY A 419 14.22 -8.88 -5.46
C GLY A 419 15.62 -9.49 -5.65
N GLN A 420 16.37 -9.09 -6.69
CA GLN A 420 17.81 -9.34 -6.75
C GLN A 420 18.52 -8.46 -5.71
N ALA A 421 19.67 -8.88 -5.16
CA ALA A 421 20.40 -8.01 -4.23
C ALA A 421 21.09 -6.86 -4.99
N GLU A 422 20.78 -5.61 -4.61
CA GLU A 422 21.53 -4.44 -5.08
C GLU A 422 22.85 -4.29 -4.29
N ASN A 423 23.93 -3.83 -4.93
CA ASN A 423 25.12 -3.38 -4.22
C ASN A 423 24.79 -2.13 -3.39
N GLU A 424 25.49 -1.93 -2.27
CA GLU A 424 25.22 -0.90 -1.23
C GLU A 424 25.17 0.56 -1.72
N ALA A 425 25.53 0.82 -2.98
CA ALA A 425 25.60 2.14 -3.62
C ALA A 425 24.24 2.71 -4.08
N ALA A 426 23.34 2.95 -3.11
CA ALA A 426 22.23 3.90 -3.20
C ALA A 426 21.15 3.67 -4.29
N GLY A 427 20.48 2.51 -4.25
CA GLY A 427 19.11 2.35 -4.77
C GLY A 427 18.96 2.49 -6.29
N ARG A 428 20.00 2.11 -7.03
CA ARG A 428 20.04 2.14 -8.50
C ARG A 428 20.51 0.79 -9.01
N VAL A 429 19.63 0.12 -9.75
CA VAL A 429 19.94 -1.08 -10.55
C VAL A 429 21.25 -0.88 -11.33
N ASP A 430 22.26 -1.69 -10.99
CA ASP A 430 23.53 -1.71 -11.69
C ASP A 430 23.34 -2.34 -13.08
N LYS A 431 23.48 -1.50 -14.11
CA LYS A 431 23.33 -1.91 -15.51
C LYS A 431 24.42 -2.88 -15.97
N THR A 432 25.58 -2.85 -15.33
CA THR A 432 26.71 -3.73 -15.64
C THR A 432 26.36 -5.15 -15.18
N LEU A 433 25.93 -5.26 -13.92
CA LEU A 433 25.43 -6.51 -13.34
C LEU A 433 24.23 -7.06 -14.11
N VAL A 434 23.24 -6.22 -14.44
CA VAL A 434 22.09 -6.67 -15.24
C VAL A 434 22.49 -7.12 -16.64
N GLN A 435 23.46 -6.47 -17.31
CA GLN A 435 23.93 -6.95 -18.61
C GLN A 435 24.64 -8.31 -18.48
N GLN A 436 25.52 -8.46 -17.48
CA GLN A 436 26.15 -9.76 -17.20
C GLN A 436 25.09 -10.83 -16.91
N MET A 437 24.02 -10.51 -16.18
CA MET A 437 22.91 -11.44 -15.91
C MET A 437 22.09 -11.78 -17.16
N GLU A 438 21.87 -10.83 -18.07
CA GLU A 438 21.28 -11.07 -19.39
C GLU A 438 22.16 -12.02 -20.22
N ASP A 439 23.47 -11.80 -20.23
CA ASP A 439 24.45 -12.59 -20.99
C ASP A 439 24.56 -14.03 -20.42
N THR A 440 24.68 -14.17 -19.09
CA THR A 440 24.74 -15.46 -18.36
C THR A 440 23.42 -16.24 -18.41
N TYR A 441 22.26 -15.57 -18.51
CA TYR A 441 20.99 -16.27 -18.76
C TYR A 441 20.87 -16.72 -20.22
N SER A 442 21.33 -15.89 -21.16
CA SER A 442 21.20 -16.14 -22.60
C SER A 442 22.03 -17.33 -23.10
N SER A 443 23.11 -17.69 -22.39
CA SER A 443 23.95 -18.86 -22.69
C SER A 443 23.29 -20.21 -22.37
N LEU A 444 22.20 -20.24 -21.60
CA LEU A 444 21.44 -21.47 -21.36
C LEU A 444 20.92 -22.07 -22.68
N PRO A 445 20.98 -23.40 -22.86
CA PRO A 445 20.43 -24.07 -24.02
C PRO A 445 18.92 -23.85 -24.13
N ILE A 446 18.45 -23.61 -25.35
CA ILE A 446 17.04 -23.40 -25.66
C ILE A 446 16.31 -24.76 -25.73
N ARG A 447 15.17 -24.89 -25.05
CA ARG A 447 14.21 -25.99 -25.20
C ARG A 447 12.82 -25.43 -25.44
N LEU A 448 12.19 -25.83 -26.55
CA LEU A 448 10.80 -25.46 -26.85
C LEU A 448 9.81 -26.25 -25.97
N PRO A 449 8.67 -25.68 -25.57
CA PRO A 449 7.64 -26.40 -24.82
C PRO A 449 7.17 -27.69 -25.52
N GLU A 450 6.96 -27.66 -26.83
CA GLU A 450 6.35 -28.75 -27.61
C GLU A 450 7.24 -30.01 -27.70
N VAL A 451 8.55 -29.88 -27.50
CA VAL A 451 9.49 -31.02 -27.51
C VAL A 451 9.75 -31.59 -26.10
N ASN A 452 9.12 -31.03 -25.07
CA ASN A 452 9.31 -31.46 -23.69
C ASN A 452 8.38 -32.65 -23.36
N ALA A 453 8.92 -33.88 -23.41
CA ALA A 453 8.16 -35.10 -23.14
C ALA A 453 7.44 -35.08 -21.76
N ALA A 454 8.09 -34.55 -20.72
CA ALA A 454 7.50 -34.42 -19.38
C ALA A 454 6.26 -33.51 -19.36
N LEU A 455 6.20 -32.52 -20.25
CA LEU A 455 5.05 -31.62 -20.39
C LEU A 455 3.85 -32.36 -20.99
N HIS A 456 4.07 -33.20 -22.01
CA HIS A 456 3.03 -34.05 -22.61
C HIS A 456 2.51 -35.09 -21.62
N THR A 457 3.40 -35.75 -20.86
CA THR A 457 3.02 -36.68 -19.79
C THR A 457 2.12 -35.98 -18.76
N LEU A 458 2.48 -34.78 -18.30
CA LEU A 458 1.64 -34.04 -17.35
C LEU A 458 0.31 -33.56 -17.96
N TYR A 459 0.26 -33.12 -19.23
CA TYR A 459 -1.02 -32.81 -19.87
C TYR A 459 -1.99 -34.01 -19.89
N GLN A 460 -1.49 -35.24 -20.03
CA GLN A 460 -2.31 -36.45 -19.98
C GLN A 460 -2.60 -36.87 -18.52
N ASP A 461 -1.56 -37.20 -17.77
CA ASP A 461 -1.65 -37.89 -16.47
C ASP A 461 -2.08 -36.97 -15.32
N TRP A 462 -1.70 -35.68 -15.36
CA TRP A 462 -2.14 -34.70 -14.38
C TRP A 462 -3.45 -34.04 -14.82
N LEU A 463 -3.49 -33.51 -16.04
CA LEU A 463 -4.53 -32.59 -16.49
C LEU A 463 -5.65 -33.23 -17.33
N GLN A 464 -5.60 -34.53 -17.63
CA GLN A 464 -6.65 -35.25 -18.39
C GLN A 464 -6.91 -34.69 -19.80
N GLY A 465 -5.88 -34.14 -20.44
CA GLY A 465 -5.92 -33.60 -21.80
C GLY A 465 -5.77 -32.07 -21.87
N GLN A 466 -5.29 -31.59 -23.02
CA GLN A 466 -4.97 -30.17 -23.24
C GLN A 466 -6.18 -29.23 -23.22
N ASP A 467 -7.37 -29.73 -23.54
CA ASP A 467 -8.62 -28.93 -23.63
C ASP A 467 -9.61 -29.30 -22.50
N SER A 468 -9.10 -29.90 -21.41
CA SER A 468 -9.93 -30.40 -20.31
C SER A 468 -10.42 -29.28 -19.37
N SER A 469 -11.49 -29.57 -18.62
CA SER A 469 -11.95 -28.72 -17.51
C SER A 469 -10.92 -28.60 -16.38
N GLN A 470 -10.01 -29.58 -16.23
CA GLN A 470 -8.93 -29.51 -15.24
C GLN A 470 -7.79 -28.59 -15.71
N THR A 471 -7.44 -28.59 -17.01
CA THR A 471 -6.53 -27.61 -17.60
C THR A 471 -7.05 -26.19 -17.39
N SER A 472 -8.32 -25.95 -17.73
CA SER A 472 -8.96 -24.65 -17.48
C SER A 472 -8.93 -24.24 -15.99
N LYS A 473 -9.22 -25.17 -15.07
CA LYS A 473 -9.22 -24.90 -13.62
C LYS A 473 -7.83 -24.61 -13.04
N LEU A 474 -6.81 -25.34 -13.46
CA LEU A 474 -5.48 -25.31 -12.83
C LEU A 474 -4.46 -24.42 -13.55
N LEU A 475 -4.61 -24.20 -14.86
CA LEU A 475 -3.68 -23.37 -15.64
C LEU A 475 -4.19 -21.96 -15.94
N HIS A 476 -5.47 -21.64 -15.70
CA HIS A 476 -6.06 -20.33 -16.01
C HIS A 476 -6.61 -19.61 -14.77
N THR A 477 -6.82 -18.29 -14.91
CA THR A 477 -7.47 -17.40 -13.95
C THR A 477 -8.10 -16.21 -14.68
N GLN A 478 -8.92 -15.40 -14.00
CA GLN A 478 -9.54 -14.19 -14.57
C GLN A 478 -9.22 -12.96 -13.73
N TYR A 479 -8.68 -11.93 -14.39
CA TYR A 479 -8.35 -10.65 -13.78
C TYR A 479 -9.54 -9.69 -13.89
N ARG A 480 -9.88 -8.97 -12.80
CA ARG A 480 -11.12 -8.16 -12.73
C ARG A 480 -10.88 -6.80 -12.08
N SER A 481 -11.66 -5.80 -12.47
CA SER A 481 -11.59 -4.45 -11.88
C SER A 481 -12.20 -4.44 -10.49
N GLN A 482 -11.47 -3.95 -9.48
CA GLN A 482 -12.13 -3.58 -8.21
C GLN A 482 -13.19 -2.51 -8.53
N GLY A 483 -14.43 -2.76 -8.10
CA GLY A 483 -15.64 -2.05 -8.56
C GLY A 483 -16.71 -2.96 -9.18
N GLN A 484 -16.36 -4.17 -9.62
CA GLN A 484 -17.31 -5.25 -9.93
C GLN A 484 -17.04 -6.46 -9.04
N ILE A 485 -17.83 -6.62 -7.97
CA ILE A 485 -17.80 -7.81 -7.11
C ILE A 485 -18.38 -9.00 -7.89
N HIS A 486 -17.80 -10.18 -7.68
CA HIS A 486 -17.98 -11.37 -8.52
C HIS A 486 -19.44 -11.84 -8.57
N THR A 487 -20.07 -11.70 -9.73
CA THR A 487 -21.22 -12.51 -10.15
C THR A 487 -20.81 -13.39 -11.34
N GLN A 488 -21.62 -14.43 -11.61
CA GLN A 488 -21.44 -15.51 -12.60
C GLN A 488 -20.25 -16.48 -12.37
N PRO A 489 -20.57 -17.72 -11.93
CA PRO A 489 -19.88 -18.97 -12.29
C PRO A 489 -20.32 -19.50 -13.68
N PRO A 490 -19.71 -20.59 -14.22
CA PRO A 490 -20.00 -21.11 -15.57
C PRO A 490 -21.29 -21.94 -15.68
N THR A 491 -21.76 -22.13 -16.92
CA THR A 491 -23.06 -22.73 -17.29
C THR A 491 -23.06 -24.25 -17.49
N MET A 492 -24.02 -24.93 -16.84
CA MET A 492 -24.61 -26.23 -17.23
C MET A 492 -26.12 -26.22 -16.91
N GLN A 493 -26.90 -27.15 -17.49
CA GLN A 493 -28.38 -27.15 -17.47
C GLN A 493 -29.00 -28.02 -16.36
N CYS A 494 -30.14 -27.60 -15.77
CA CYS A 494 -31.33 -28.43 -15.45
C CYS A 494 -32.40 -27.65 -14.67
N ASP A 495 -33.65 -28.14 -14.68
CA ASP A 495 -34.87 -27.38 -14.37
C ASP A 495 -35.56 -27.70 -13.02
N ASN A 496 -36.51 -26.81 -12.68
CA ASN A 496 -37.51 -26.74 -11.59
C ASN A 496 -37.15 -25.80 -10.41
N LEU A 497 -38.05 -24.84 -10.16
CA LEU A 497 -37.89 -23.80 -9.16
C LEU A 497 -38.26 -24.30 -7.76
N THR A 498 -37.23 -24.51 -6.94
CA THR A 498 -37.35 -24.75 -5.49
C THR A 498 -37.17 -23.43 -4.75
N TYR A 499 -37.93 -23.23 -3.67
CA TYR A 499 -37.70 -22.13 -2.72
C TYR A 499 -37.51 -22.64 -1.29
N VAL A 500 -36.82 -21.81 -0.50
CA VAL A 500 -36.62 -21.97 0.94
C VAL A 500 -36.79 -20.59 1.60
N SER A 501 -37.79 -20.44 2.47
CA SER A 501 -38.00 -19.20 3.23
C SER A 501 -37.53 -19.32 4.68
N LEU A 502 -37.20 -18.17 5.27
CA LEU A 502 -36.91 -18.03 6.70
C LEU A 502 -37.47 -16.70 7.20
N SER A 503 -38.25 -16.72 8.27
CA SER A 503 -38.82 -15.53 8.91
C SER A 503 -38.60 -15.57 10.42
N ILE A 504 -38.39 -14.40 11.02
CA ILE A 504 -38.24 -14.26 12.47
C ILE A 504 -39.27 -13.26 13.01
N SER A 505 -39.88 -13.61 14.15
CA SER A 505 -40.74 -12.71 14.92
C SER A 505 -40.41 -12.77 16.42
N ASP A 506 -40.62 -11.64 17.10
CA ASP A 506 -40.66 -11.59 18.56
C ASP A 506 -42.07 -12.00 19.03
N VAL A 507 -42.13 -12.77 20.12
CA VAL A 507 -43.38 -13.26 20.70
C VAL A 507 -44.02 -12.18 21.61
N THR A 508 -43.27 -11.14 21.98
CA THR A 508 -43.68 -10.08 22.90
C THR A 508 -44.17 -8.79 22.23
N GLU A 509 -43.71 -8.49 21.01
CA GLU A 509 -44.14 -7.35 20.19
C GLU A 509 -44.39 -7.84 18.75
N GLN A 510 -45.57 -7.56 18.18
CA GLN A 510 -46.07 -8.19 16.95
C GLN A 510 -45.45 -7.64 15.64
N GLU A 511 -44.12 -7.51 15.58
CA GLU A 511 -43.39 -7.21 14.34
C GLU A 511 -42.81 -8.50 13.73
N ASN A 512 -43.35 -8.89 12.56
CA ASN A 512 -42.89 -10.05 11.80
C ASN A 512 -41.90 -9.62 10.70
N TYR A 513 -40.70 -10.18 10.72
CA TYR A 513 -39.65 -9.90 9.72
C TYR A 513 -39.50 -11.11 8.79
N THR A 514 -40.14 -11.04 7.62
CA THR A 514 -40.18 -12.13 6.62
C THR A 514 -39.11 -11.98 5.55
N ALA A 515 -38.34 -13.04 5.27
CA ALA A 515 -37.48 -13.12 4.08
C ALA A 515 -37.94 -14.27 3.17
N GLU A 516 -38.59 -13.91 2.06
CA GLU A 516 -38.99 -14.85 1.01
C GLU A 516 -37.91 -14.91 -0.08
N VAL A 517 -37.34 -16.09 -0.30
CA VAL A 517 -36.41 -16.35 -1.41
C VAL A 517 -37.21 -16.84 -2.61
N GLN A 518 -37.84 -15.93 -3.34
CA GLN A 518 -38.49 -16.25 -4.60
C GLN A 518 -37.44 -16.36 -5.71
N THR A 519 -37.42 -17.49 -6.41
CA THR A 519 -36.49 -17.75 -7.51
C THR A 519 -37.08 -17.34 -8.87
N ASP A 520 -36.24 -16.64 -9.65
CA ASP A 520 -36.16 -16.63 -11.13
C ASP A 520 -36.68 -15.43 -11.96
N CYS A 521 -36.05 -15.27 -13.14
CA CYS A 521 -36.39 -14.42 -14.31
C CYS A 521 -36.69 -12.90 -14.15
N GLY A 522 -35.85 -12.05 -14.77
CA GLY A 522 -36.19 -10.64 -15.09
C GLY A 522 -36.90 -10.49 -16.44
N MET A 523 -37.37 -9.30 -16.87
CA MET A 523 -37.25 -7.95 -16.31
C MET A 523 -38.32 -6.99 -16.90
N ALA A 524 -38.38 -5.75 -16.37
CA ALA A 524 -38.96 -4.52 -16.96
C ALA A 524 -40.49 -4.28 -16.87
N GLU A 525 -40.87 -3.04 -17.22
CA GLU A 525 -42.12 -2.38 -16.85
C GLU A 525 -43.28 -2.58 -17.86
N SER A 526 -44.52 -2.62 -17.33
CA SER A 526 -45.79 -2.32 -18.03
C SER A 526 -46.07 -2.91 -19.44
N SER A 527 -46.71 -4.09 -19.47
CA SER A 527 -47.94 -4.45 -20.23
C SER A 527 -48.18 -4.00 -21.70
N PRO A 528 -48.94 -4.79 -22.51
CA PRO A 528 -49.03 -6.26 -22.58
C PRO A 528 -49.05 -6.83 -24.04
N VAL A 529 -48.86 -8.15 -24.22
CA VAL A 529 -49.49 -9.09 -25.22
C VAL A 529 -48.66 -10.39 -25.38
N GLU A 530 -49.33 -11.47 -25.81
CA GLU A 530 -49.00 -12.91 -25.83
C GLU A 530 -48.09 -13.37 -27.00
N VAL A 531 -47.66 -14.64 -27.14
CA VAL A 531 -46.94 -15.62 -26.27
C VAL A 531 -46.65 -16.90 -27.09
N GLU A 532 -45.46 -17.52 -26.93
CA GLU A 532 -45.06 -18.95 -27.15
C GLU A 532 -43.52 -18.98 -27.36
N VAL A 533 -42.63 -19.24 -26.38
CA VAL A 533 -42.47 -20.29 -25.34
C VAL A 533 -41.71 -21.54 -25.83
N ASN A 534 -40.42 -21.60 -25.46
CA ASN A 534 -39.68 -22.81 -25.05
C ASN A 534 -38.59 -22.37 -24.04
N GLN A 535 -38.39 -23.13 -22.97
CA GLN A 535 -37.65 -22.79 -21.73
C GLN A 535 -36.76 -24.00 -21.29
N PRO A 536 -36.10 -24.09 -20.10
CA PRO A 536 -36.06 -23.20 -18.92
C PRO A 536 -34.63 -22.83 -18.38
N THR A 537 -34.56 -22.41 -17.11
CA THR A 537 -33.52 -21.67 -16.34
C THR A 537 -32.71 -22.53 -15.34
N ILE A 538 -31.41 -22.28 -15.08
CA ILE A 538 -30.75 -21.43 -14.04
C ILE A 538 -30.90 -21.92 -12.58
N GLY A 539 -29.76 -22.03 -11.86
CA GLY A 539 -29.67 -22.31 -10.41
C GLY A 539 -29.33 -21.08 -9.54
N PRO A 540 -29.60 -21.11 -8.23
CA PRO A 540 -29.78 -19.91 -7.41
C PRO A 540 -28.49 -19.29 -6.83
N ASN A 541 -28.47 -17.95 -6.75
CA ASN A 541 -27.65 -17.17 -5.81
C ASN A 541 -28.59 -16.47 -4.82
N VAL A 542 -28.12 -16.29 -3.58
CA VAL A 542 -28.90 -15.67 -2.50
C VAL A 542 -28.20 -14.40 -2.02
N SER A 543 -28.93 -13.29 -1.93
CA SER A 543 -28.44 -12.00 -1.41
C SER A 543 -29.30 -11.51 -0.25
N GLN A 544 -28.64 -11.02 0.81
CA GLN A 544 -29.32 -10.48 1.98
C GLN A 544 -29.65 -9.00 1.74
N ASN A 545 -30.89 -8.59 1.99
CA ASN A 545 -31.29 -7.18 2.00
C ASN A 545 -30.95 -6.58 3.38
N PRO A 546 -30.33 -5.40 3.51
CA PRO A 546 -30.09 -4.76 4.81
C PRO A 546 -31.34 -4.53 5.69
N SER A 547 -32.55 -4.68 5.15
CA SER A 547 -33.80 -4.76 5.94
C SER A 547 -33.90 -5.98 6.87
N SER A 548 -33.10 -7.04 6.65
CA SER A 548 -33.26 -8.36 7.29
C SER A 548 -32.44 -8.54 8.59
N ILE A 549 -32.33 -7.50 9.42
CA ILE A 549 -31.66 -7.54 10.73
C ILE A 549 -32.72 -7.58 11.82
N ALA A 550 -32.80 -8.70 12.55
CA ALA A 550 -33.76 -8.88 13.64
C ALA A 550 -33.17 -8.37 14.96
N TYR A 551 -33.67 -7.24 15.46
CA TYR A 551 -33.29 -6.73 16.78
C TYR A 551 -34.16 -7.37 17.87
N MET A 552 -33.55 -8.14 18.76
CA MET A 552 -34.24 -8.86 19.85
C MET A 552 -33.77 -8.32 21.20
N LYS A 553 -34.56 -8.51 22.26
CA LYS A 553 -34.18 -8.12 23.63
C LYS A 553 -33.50 -9.27 24.35
N VAL A 554 -32.54 -8.99 25.24
CA VAL A 554 -31.96 -10.03 26.12
C VAL A 554 -33.08 -10.66 26.96
N ASN A 555 -33.04 -11.99 27.11
CA ASN A 555 -34.05 -12.84 27.75
C ASN A 555 -35.42 -12.94 27.03
N SER A 556 -35.55 -12.42 25.80
CA SER A 556 -36.75 -12.66 24.96
C SER A 556 -36.76 -14.08 24.35
N SER A 557 -37.80 -14.39 23.58
CA SER A 557 -37.92 -15.62 22.78
C SER A 557 -38.15 -15.29 21.31
N ALA A 558 -37.31 -15.83 20.44
CA ALA A 558 -37.44 -15.73 18.99
C ALA A 558 -38.25 -16.90 18.44
N THR A 559 -39.07 -16.65 17.42
CA THR A 559 -39.70 -17.70 16.61
C THR A 559 -39.12 -17.66 15.21
N ILE A 560 -38.50 -18.75 14.76
CA ILE A 560 -37.91 -18.90 13.43
C ILE A 560 -38.76 -19.88 12.63
N THR A 561 -39.61 -19.38 11.74
CA THR A 561 -40.39 -20.24 10.82
C THR A 561 -39.61 -20.42 9.52
N CYS A 562 -39.54 -21.67 9.04
CA CYS A 562 -38.87 -22.02 7.80
C CYS A 562 -39.70 -23.02 6.98
N SER A 563 -39.69 -22.87 5.65
CA SER A 563 -40.49 -23.69 4.73
C SER A 563 -39.73 -24.04 3.47
N THR A 564 -40.15 -25.11 2.79
CA THR A 564 -39.67 -25.48 1.46
C THR A 564 -40.74 -26.20 0.64
N SER A 565 -40.68 -26.05 -0.68
CA SER A 565 -41.54 -26.73 -1.65
C SER A 565 -41.07 -28.15 -2.03
N LEU A 566 -39.97 -28.65 -1.45
CA LEU A 566 -39.39 -29.97 -1.76
C LEU A 566 -40.33 -31.13 -1.36
N SER A 567 -40.63 -32.03 -2.30
CA SER A 567 -41.47 -33.23 -2.06
C SER A 567 -40.80 -34.29 -1.19
N ASP A 568 -39.48 -34.42 -1.28
CA ASP A 568 -38.67 -35.51 -0.73
C ASP A 568 -37.55 -34.99 0.19
N ALA A 569 -37.86 -34.00 1.01
CA ALA A 569 -36.96 -33.49 2.05
C ALA A 569 -36.61 -34.60 3.06
N LEU A 570 -35.30 -34.83 3.25
CA LEU A 570 -34.71 -35.80 4.18
C LEU A 570 -34.33 -35.17 5.53
N GLY A 571 -34.13 -33.85 5.56
CA GLY A 571 -33.80 -33.16 6.79
C GLY A 571 -33.76 -31.64 6.70
N LEU A 572 -33.69 -31.03 7.87
CA LEU A 572 -33.56 -29.59 8.09
C LEU A 572 -32.49 -29.34 9.15
N TYR A 573 -31.53 -28.47 8.85
CA TYR A 573 -30.50 -27.98 9.74
C TYR A 573 -30.73 -26.48 10.02
N LEU A 574 -30.54 -26.05 11.26
CA LEU A 574 -30.35 -24.63 11.61
C LEU A 574 -28.88 -24.43 11.96
N ASN A 575 -28.22 -23.43 11.35
CA ASN A 575 -26.78 -23.23 11.42
C ASN A 575 -26.41 -21.83 11.93
N ARG A 576 -25.31 -21.75 12.69
CA ARG A 576 -24.67 -20.52 13.20
C ARG A 576 -23.41 -20.23 12.38
N GLN A 577 -23.03 -18.97 12.13
CA GLN A 577 -21.87 -18.67 11.28
C GLN A 577 -20.60 -18.28 12.05
N PHE A 578 -20.64 -17.33 12.99
CA PHE A 578 -19.41 -16.72 13.52
C PHE A 578 -18.72 -17.54 14.60
N HIS A 579 -19.46 -18.32 15.40
CA HIS A 579 -18.89 -19.25 16.40
C HIS A 579 -18.55 -20.65 15.84
N GLY A 580 -18.54 -20.81 14.52
CA GLY A 580 -18.10 -22.02 13.83
C GLY A 580 -19.23 -22.88 13.26
N LYS A 581 -18.90 -23.66 12.22
CA LYS A 581 -19.84 -24.45 11.40
C LYS A 581 -20.40 -25.70 12.12
N LYS A 582 -21.11 -25.51 13.24
CA LYS A 582 -21.89 -26.56 13.91
C LYS A 582 -23.38 -26.32 13.73
N ASN A 583 -24.09 -27.41 13.45
CA ASN A 583 -25.53 -27.43 13.35
C ASN A 583 -26.12 -27.20 14.75
N ILE A 584 -26.95 -26.17 14.91
CA ILE A 584 -27.64 -25.83 16.16
C ILE A 584 -28.78 -26.82 16.42
N VAL A 585 -29.52 -27.15 15.35
CA VAL A 585 -30.61 -28.12 15.32
C VAL A 585 -30.46 -28.94 14.05
N TYR A 586 -30.75 -30.25 14.13
CA TYR A 586 -31.01 -31.11 12.99
C TYR A 586 -32.31 -31.89 13.20
N LEU A 587 -33.26 -31.73 12.27
CA LEU A 587 -34.46 -32.57 12.16
C LEU A 587 -34.27 -33.51 10.96
N SER A 588 -34.35 -34.83 11.19
CA SER A 588 -34.43 -35.82 10.12
C SER A 588 -35.88 -36.14 9.81
N LEU A 589 -36.23 -36.11 8.53
CA LEU A 589 -37.60 -36.16 8.02
C LEU A 589 -37.83 -37.42 7.19
N ASN A 590 -39.03 -37.98 7.27
CA ASN A 590 -39.50 -39.04 6.39
C ASN A 590 -40.93 -38.72 5.99
N LYS A 591 -41.15 -38.37 4.71
CA LYS A 591 -42.46 -37.93 4.17
C LYS A 591 -43.10 -36.81 5.01
N GLY A 592 -42.29 -35.83 5.39
CA GLY A 592 -42.71 -34.68 6.20
C GLY A 592 -42.79 -34.91 7.72
N GLN A 593 -42.69 -36.14 8.22
CA GLN A 593 -42.69 -36.41 9.66
C GLN A 593 -41.28 -36.45 10.23
N VAL A 594 -41.06 -35.78 11.37
CA VAL A 594 -39.78 -35.80 12.09
C VAL A 594 -39.57 -37.20 12.69
N THR A 595 -38.54 -37.89 12.22
CA THR A 595 -38.13 -39.21 12.74
C THR A 595 -36.98 -39.12 13.75
N LYS A 596 -36.26 -37.99 13.77
CA LYS A 596 -35.23 -37.67 14.76
C LYS A 596 -35.07 -36.16 14.89
N ASP A 597 -35.12 -35.65 16.11
CA ASP A 597 -34.63 -34.30 16.47
C ASP A 597 -33.25 -34.45 17.11
N THR A 598 -32.35 -33.50 16.87
CA THR A 598 -31.05 -33.38 17.54
C THR A 598 -30.66 -31.92 17.61
N THR A 599 -30.98 -31.28 18.74
CA THR A 599 -30.49 -29.96 19.11
C THR A 599 -29.13 -30.07 19.82
N SER A 600 -28.22 -29.12 19.56
CA SER A 600 -26.90 -29.00 20.20
C SER A 600 -27.03 -28.81 21.72
N ASP A 601 -26.12 -29.37 22.52
CA ASP A 601 -26.16 -29.31 24.00
C ASP A 601 -26.28 -27.87 24.56
N GLU A 602 -25.70 -26.88 23.86
CA GLU A 602 -25.73 -25.44 24.14
C GLU A 602 -27.13 -24.79 23.99
N PHE A 603 -28.00 -25.45 23.22
CA PHE A 603 -29.37 -25.03 22.90
C PHE A 603 -30.42 -26.07 23.34
N ALA A 604 -30.01 -27.18 23.95
CA ALA A 604 -30.89 -28.23 24.41
C ALA A 604 -31.88 -27.69 25.47
N GLY A 605 -33.17 -27.87 25.20
CA GLY A 605 -34.24 -27.29 26.02
C GLY A 605 -34.47 -25.78 25.84
N ARG A 606 -33.61 -25.07 25.09
CA ARG A 606 -33.87 -23.69 24.63
C ARG A 606 -34.64 -23.66 23.31
N ILE A 607 -34.31 -24.56 22.37
CA ILE A 607 -35.05 -24.68 21.09
C ILE A 607 -36.09 -25.80 21.16
N GLN A 608 -37.27 -25.53 20.62
CA GLN A 608 -38.31 -26.51 20.34
C GLN A 608 -38.77 -26.41 18.87
N ALA A 609 -38.71 -27.53 18.13
CA ALA A 609 -39.25 -27.63 16.79
C ALA A 609 -40.72 -28.06 16.80
N ILE A 610 -41.56 -27.38 16.01
CA ILE A 610 -42.98 -27.71 15.81
C ILE A 610 -43.28 -27.74 14.30
N PRO A 611 -43.94 -28.78 13.76
CA PRO A 611 -44.37 -28.79 12.36
C PRO A 611 -45.41 -27.70 12.09
N ASP A 612 -45.22 -26.89 11.05
CA ASP A 612 -46.21 -25.89 10.64
C ASP A 612 -47.29 -26.54 9.78
N THR A 613 -48.54 -26.46 10.24
CA THR A 613 -49.71 -27.06 9.59
C THR A 613 -50.41 -26.15 8.58
N HIS A 614 -49.95 -24.90 8.42
CA HIS A 614 -50.52 -23.92 7.48
C HIS A 614 -49.94 -24.01 6.07
N ILE A 615 -48.85 -24.77 5.87
CA ILE A 615 -48.19 -24.93 4.56
C ILE A 615 -48.93 -26.00 3.74
N THR A 616 -49.45 -25.61 2.58
CA THR A 616 -50.31 -26.45 1.73
C THR A 616 -49.56 -27.21 0.64
N ASN A 617 -48.38 -26.73 0.21
CA ASN A 617 -47.53 -27.36 -0.80
C ASN A 617 -46.08 -27.40 -0.28
N GLY A 618 -45.63 -28.58 0.16
CA GLY A 618 -44.29 -28.81 0.71
C GLY A 618 -44.29 -29.05 2.22
N TYR A 619 -43.21 -28.68 2.90
CA TYR A 619 -43.02 -28.89 4.34
C TYR A 619 -42.48 -27.62 5.01
N GLY A 620 -42.73 -27.47 6.32
CA GLY A 620 -42.09 -26.44 7.11
C GLY A 620 -42.21 -26.65 8.61
N PHE A 621 -41.34 -25.96 9.34
CA PHE A 621 -41.18 -26.10 10.78
C PHE A 621 -40.97 -24.72 11.40
N THR A 622 -41.59 -24.53 12.55
CA THR A 622 -41.40 -23.37 13.41
C THR A 622 -40.48 -23.78 14.55
N LEU A 623 -39.30 -23.17 14.60
CA LEU A 623 -38.29 -23.37 15.63
C LEU A 623 -38.44 -22.23 16.64
N HIS A 624 -39.00 -22.52 17.81
CA HIS A 624 -39.07 -21.56 18.91
C HIS A 624 -37.78 -21.61 19.72
N LEU A 625 -37.01 -20.53 19.71
CA LEU A 625 -35.80 -20.34 20.51
C LEU A 625 -36.11 -19.46 21.72
N SER A 626 -36.14 -20.08 22.90
CA SER A 626 -36.38 -19.42 24.18
C SER A 626 -35.09 -18.96 24.86
N GLN A 627 -35.16 -17.84 25.60
CA GLN A 627 -34.04 -17.22 26.30
C GLN A 627 -32.86 -16.85 25.37
N MET A 628 -33.11 -15.86 24.51
CA MET A 628 -32.08 -15.16 23.74
C MET A 628 -31.09 -14.45 24.68
N ARG A 629 -29.80 -14.75 24.56
CA ARG A 629 -28.72 -14.16 25.37
C ARG A 629 -27.89 -13.17 24.55
N LEU A 630 -27.02 -12.40 25.21
CA LEU A 630 -26.08 -11.49 24.52
C LEU A 630 -25.22 -12.24 23.48
N ASP A 631 -24.77 -13.45 23.86
CA ASP A 631 -23.97 -14.39 23.07
C ASP A 631 -24.76 -15.17 22.00
N ASP A 632 -26.08 -14.98 21.85
CA ASP A 632 -26.87 -15.47 20.70
C ASP A 632 -26.93 -14.43 19.54
N THR A 633 -26.05 -13.43 19.55
CA THR A 633 -25.90 -12.45 18.46
C THR A 633 -25.03 -13.03 17.32
N ASP A 634 -25.65 -13.56 16.26
CA ASP A 634 -24.98 -14.23 15.13
C ASP A 634 -25.83 -14.20 13.85
N LEU A 635 -25.31 -14.73 12.74
CA LEU A 635 -26.10 -15.05 11.54
C LEU A 635 -26.65 -16.48 11.67
N TYR A 636 -27.97 -16.59 11.66
CA TYR A 636 -28.70 -17.86 11.69
C TYR A 636 -29.26 -18.15 10.29
N TYR A 637 -29.00 -19.33 9.74
CA TYR A 637 -29.56 -19.76 8.45
C TYR A 637 -30.04 -21.21 8.52
N CYS A 638 -31.11 -21.52 7.77
CA CYS A 638 -31.57 -22.89 7.60
C CYS A 638 -30.89 -23.52 6.38
N GLN A 639 -30.73 -24.84 6.41
CA GLN A 639 -30.27 -25.64 5.29
C GLN A 639 -31.10 -26.93 5.25
N TRP A 640 -31.77 -27.19 4.14
CA TRP A 640 -32.54 -28.42 3.93
C TRP A 640 -31.67 -29.45 3.22
N SER A 641 -31.74 -30.72 3.61
CA SER A 641 -31.27 -31.83 2.75
C SER A 641 -32.45 -32.55 2.12
N HIS A 642 -32.29 -32.96 0.86
CA HIS A 642 -33.23 -33.79 0.13
C HIS A 642 -32.48 -34.76 -0.77
N PHE A 643 -33.16 -35.80 -1.22
CA PHE A 643 -32.64 -36.61 -2.31
C PHE A 643 -32.99 -35.94 -3.65
N ASP A 644 -32.03 -35.71 -4.53
CA ASP A 644 -32.33 -35.40 -5.92
C ASP A 644 -32.49 -36.70 -6.71
N LEU A 645 -33.67 -36.88 -7.30
CA LEU A 645 -34.01 -38.01 -8.16
C LEU A 645 -33.29 -37.95 -9.51
N LYS A 646 -32.80 -36.78 -9.96
CA LYS A 646 -32.03 -36.63 -11.21
C LYS A 646 -30.56 -37.09 -11.03
N THR A 647 -29.86 -36.61 -9.99
CA THR A 647 -28.46 -36.99 -9.69
C THR A 647 -28.31 -38.26 -8.85
N SER A 648 -29.40 -38.74 -8.24
CA SER A 648 -29.43 -39.88 -7.30
C SER A 648 -28.49 -39.69 -6.09
N LYS A 649 -28.47 -38.48 -5.52
CA LYS A 649 -27.64 -38.09 -4.37
C LYS A 649 -28.45 -37.27 -3.36
N GLU A 650 -27.95 -37.20 -2.13
CA GLU A 650 -28.41 -36.21 -1.16
C GLU A 650 -27.76 -34.85 -1.47
N GLU A 651 -28.58 -33.82 -1.64
CA GLU A 651 -28.18 -32.44 -1.92
C GLU A 651 -28.72 -31.50 -0.84
N TYR A 652 -28.04 -30.35 -0.66
CA TYR A 652 -28.26 -29.44 0.46
C TYR A 652 -28.52 -28.00 0.00
N LEU A 653 -29.69 -27.46 0.34
CA LEU A 653 -30.14 -26.12 -0.07
C LEU A 653 -30.26 -25.17 1.13
N SER A 654 -29.44 -24.12 1.17
CA SER A 654 -29.41 -23.12 2.24
C SER A 654 -30.34 -21.94 1.97
N SER A 655 -31.02 -21.44 3.00
CA SER A 655 -31.73 -20.17 2.98
C SER A 655 -30.78 -18.98 3.00
N CYS A 656 -31.29 -17.77 2.78
CA CYS A 656 -30.65 -16.59 3.33
C CYS A 656 -30.55 -16.70 4.85
N GLY A 657 -29.48 -16.18 5.44
CA GLY A 657 -29.39 -16.02 6.88
C GLY A 657 -30.05 -14.72 7.36
N THR A 658 -30.46 -14.71 8.63
CA THR A 658 -30.90 -13.52 9.36
C THR A 658 -29.91 -13.23 10.47
N VAL A 659 -29.44 -11.99 10.58
CA VAL A 659 -28.61 -11.58 11.73
C VAL A 659 -29.57 -11.27 12.87
N ILE A 660 -29.45 -11.98 13.98
CA ILE A 660 -30.12 -11.61 15.22
C ILE A 660 -29.15 -10.74 16.01
N ILE A 661 -29.58 -9.55 16.42
CA ILE A 661 -28.81 -8.65 17.27
C ILE A 661 -29.54 -8.47 18.60
N VAL A 662 -29.00 -9.08 19.64
CA VAL A 662 -29.62 -9.06 20.97
C VAL A 662 -29.15 -7.80 21.72
N ARG A 663 -30.09 -6.91 22.04
CA ARG A 663 -29.82 -5.66 22.76
C ARG A 663 -30.26 -5.75 24.22
N GLU A 664 -29.35 -5.35 25.09
CA GLU A 664 -29.65 -5.07 26.50
C GLU A 664 -30.17 -3.63 26.62
N TYR A 665 -31.41 -3.48 27.07
CA TYR A 665 -31.92 -2.18 27.53
C TYR A 665 -31.53 -2.06 28.99
N GLY A 666 -30.53 -1.20 29.24
CA GLY A 666 -29.69 -1.29 30.44
C GLY A 666 -30.42 -1.13 31.77
N ALA A 667 -29.92 -1.88 32.75
CA ALA A 667 -29.97 -1.50 34.17
C ALA A 667 -28.59 -0.96 34.57
N GLU A 668 -28.56 -0.08 35.56
CA GLU A 668 -27.34 0.41 36.19
C GLU A 668 -26.81 -0.60 37.24
N GLU A 669 -25.63 -0.30 37.80
CA GLU A 669 -25.03 -0.92 39.01
C GLU A 669 -24.31 -2.31 38.89
N PRO A 670 -23.35 -2.64 39.80
CA PRO A 670 -22.03 -3.08 39.32
C PRO A 670 -21.39 -4.33 39.98
N CYS A 671 -20.45 -4.96 39.25
CA CYS A 671 -19.31 -5.72 39.79
C CYS A 671 -18.07 -5.38 38.92
N THR A 672 -16.88 -5.01 39.40
CA THR A 672 -15.99 -5.58 40.45
C THR A 672 -15.33 -6.92 40.11
N GLU A 673 -14.29 -6.88 39.27
CA GLU A 673 -13.02 -7.55 39.58
C GLU A 673 -11.85 -6.86 38.84
N GLN A 674 -10.61 -7.03 39.32
CA GLN A 674 -9.45 -6.27 38.84
C GLN A 674 -8.59 -7.09 37.87
N VAL A 675 -8.36 -6.53 36.68
CA VAL A 675 -7.17 -6.79 35.85
C VAL A 675 -6.56 -5.42 35.52
N VAL A 676 -5.24 -5.35 35.32
CA VAL A 676 -4.49 -4.09 35.30
C VAL A 676 -4.18 -3.65 33.87
N ASP A 677 -4.50 -2.39 33.55
CA ASP A 677 -4.27 -1.78 32.22
C ASP A 677 -2.89 -1.10 32.12
N ASP A 678 -2.16 -1.36 31.03
CA ASP A 678 -0.87 -0.72 30.70
C ASP A 678 -1.04 0.30 29.56
N MET A 679 -1.31 1.57 29.90
CA MET A 679 -1.83 2.61 28.97
C MET A 679 -0.79 3.70 28.56
N LEU A 680 -0.74 4.10 27.28
CA LEU A 680 0.32 4.97 26.72
C LEU A 680 -0.14 5.85 25.53
N ILE A 681 -0.10 7.21 25.62
CA ILE A 681 0.38 8.16 24.56
C ILE A 681 0.58 9.66 25.00
N ILE A 682 0.20 10.70 24.24
CA ILE A 682 1.08 11.86 23.88
C ILE A 682 0.31 13.14 23.42
N LEU A 683 0.66 14.31 23.97
CA LEU A 683 0.04 15.63 23.69
C LEU A 683 0.62 16.41 22.46
N SER A 684 -0.14 17.39 21.90
CA SER A 684 0.21 18.25 20.75
C SER A 684 -0.49 19.63 20.79
N VAL A 685 0.05 20.69 20.11
CA VAL A 685 -0.65 21.98 19.79
C VAL A 685 -0.11 22.67 18.53
N THR A 686 -0.92 22.77 17.45
CA THR A 686 -0.73 23.66 16.26
C THR A 686 0.65 23.82 15.61
N VAL A 687 0.88 23.03 14.56
CA VAL A 687 1.11 23.45 13.15
C VAL A 687 1.70 22.24 12.41
N PHE A 688 1.17 21.92 11.22
CA PHE A 688 1.21 20.55 10.70
C PHE A 688 0.51 19.52 11.60
N SER A 689 -0.56 19.94 12.28
CA SER A 689 -1.51 18.98 12.84
C SER A 689 -1.95 17.99 11.75
N VAL A 690 -2.03 16.74 12.17
CA VAL A 690 -2.64 15.57 11.52
C VAL A 690 -1.79 14.68 10.60
N THR A 691 -0.72 15.12 9.92
CA THR A 691 0.22 14.17 9.25
C THR A 691 0.90 13.19 10.22
N PHE A 692 0.67 13.36 11.52
CA PHE A 692 1.21 12.54 12.59
C PHE A 692 0.27 11.43 13.10
N SER A 693 -1.05 11.55 12.90
CA SER A 693 -2.02 10.55 13.39
C SER A 693 -1.80 9.19 12.71
N ILE A 694 -1.57 9.15 11.39
CA ILE A 694 -1.22 7.92 10.66
C ILE A 694 0.08 7.30 11.18
N ALA A 695 1.07 8.10 11.60
CA ALA A 695 2.35 7.56 12.06
C ALA A 695 2.22 6.80 13.39
N ILE A 696 1.36 7.27 14.30
CA ILE A 696 1.08 6.58 15.57
C ILE A 696 0.06 5.46 15.39
N ALA A 697 -0.98 5.64 14.58
CA ALA A 697 -1.89 4.55 14.21
C ALA A 697 -1.13 3.38 13.57
N ALA A 698 -0.17 3.67 12.68
CA ALA A 698 0.68 2.66 12.07
C ALA A 698 1.57 1.92 13.08
N LEU A 699 1.98 2.53 14.20
CA LEU A 699 2.63 1.76 15.30
C LEU A 699 1.64 0.80 15.94
N ILE A 700 0.50 1.32 16.36
CA ILE A 700 -0.54 0.63 17.14
C ILE A 700 -1.22 -0.50 16.36
N TRP A 701 -1.21 -0.37 15.03
CA TRP A 701 -1.65 -1.37 14.07
C TRP A 701 -0.54 -2.41 13.80
N LYS A 702 0.70 -1.96 13.54
CA LYS A 702 1.85 -2.84 13.19
C LYS A 702 2.39 -3.66 14.37
N TYR A 703 2.27 -3.18 15.61
CA TYR A 703 2.74 -3.89 16.81
C TYR A 703 1.66 -4.73 17.52
N ARG A 704 0.44 -4.80 16.97
CA ARG A 704 -0.68 -5.61 17.50
C ARG A 704 -0.44 -7.14 17.49
N GLN A 705 0.78 -7.59 17.18
CA GLN A 705 1.21 -9.00 17.22
C GLN A 705 2.37 -9.25 18.22
N ALA A 706 2.80 -8.25 19.00
CA ALA A 706 4.02 -8.32 19.82
C ALA A 706 3.92 -7.62 21.20
N HIS A 707 2.81 -7.86 21.91
CA HIS A 707 2.50 -7.46 23.31
C HIS A 707 2.01 -6.00 23.57
N GLN A 708 1.12 -5.89 24.57
CA GLN A 708 0.55 -4.69 25.23
C GLN A 708 -0.36 -3.73 24.41
N ASP A 709 -1.29 -3.09 25.13
CA ASP A 709 -2.45 -2.36 24.58
C ASP A 709 -2.27 -0.83 24.61
N VAL A 710 -1.62 -0.32 23.56
CA VAL A 710 -1.31 1.10 23.40
C VAL A 710 -2.54 1.93 22.95
N GLU A 711 -2.77 3.09 23.59
CA GLU A 711 -3.95 3.96 23.39
C GLU A 711 -3.60 5.43 23.09
N VAL A 712 -3.98 5.96 21.93
CA VAL A 712 -3.71 7.35 21.54
C VAL A 712 -4.62 8.35 22.24
N ASP A 713 -4.06 9.36 22.88
CA ASP A 713 -4.77 10.63 23.12
C ASP A 713 -4.15 11.75 22.28
N LEU A 714 -4.87 12.30 21.29
CA LEU A 714 -4.42 13.43 20.46
C LEU A 714 -4.96 14.76 21.01
N TYR A 715 -4.15 15.81 21.02
CA TYR A 715 -4.56 17.13 21.52
C TYR A 715 -4.26 18.26 20.51
N GLU A 716 -5.07 19.33 20.56
CA GLU A 716 -5.04 20.46 19.62
C GLU A 716 -5.60 21.74 20.27
N ARG A 717 -4.99 22.90 20.00
CA ARG A 717 -5.37 24.23 20.57
C ARG A 717 -6.63 24.78 19.93
N LEU A 718 -6.94 24.35 18.71
CA LEU A 718 -8.19 24.69 18.02
C LEU A 718 -9.28 23.65 18.34
N PRO A 719 -10.58 24.01 18.29
CA PRO A 719 -11.68 23.04 18.33
C PRO A 719 -11.72 22.03 17.18
N VAL A 720 -10.82 22.14 16.20
CA VAL A 720 -10.88 21.39 14.94
C VAL A 720 -9.50 20.80 14.59
N PRO A 721 -9.43 19.55 14.10
CA PRO A 721 -8.19 18.90 13.70
C PRO A 721 -7.71 19.36 12.30
N TYR A 722 -6.92 18.53 11.63
CA TYR A 722 -6.46 18.67 10.24
C TYR A 722 -5.48 19.82 9.93
N GLY A 723 -5.19 20.71 10.88
CA GLY A 723 -3.97 21.54 10.87
C GLY A 723 -3.68 22.25 9.56
N LEU A 724 -2.46 22.14 9.04
CA LEU A 724 -2.12 22.75 7.73
C LEU A 724 -2.63 21.96 6.51
N VAL A 725 -3.25 20.79 6.66
CA VAL A 725 -4.05 20.18 5.58
C VAL A 725 -5.35 20.97 5.37
N ARG A 726 -5.96 21.46 6.46
CA ARG A 726 -7.16 22.30 6.44
C ARG A 726 -6.86 23.80 6.25
N PHE A 727 -5.80 24.29 6.92
CA PHE A 727 -5.47 25.72 7.02
C PHE A 727 -4.31 26.18 6.11
N GLY A 728 -3.52 25.26 5.55
CA GLY A 728 -2.32 25.56 4.74
C GLY A 728 -2.48 25.21 3.26
N VAL A 729 -2.83 23.95 2.96
CA VAL A 729 -3.07 23.47 1.59
C VAL A 729 -4.11 24.35 0.91
N ALA A 730 -3.81 24.79 -0.32
CA ALA A 730 -4.65 25.71 -1.07
C ALA A 730 -6.05 25.11 -1.33
N PRO A 731 -7.11 25.94 -1.38
CA PRO A 731 -8.47 25.45 -1.59
C PRO A 731 -8.70 24.90 -3.00
N ASP A 732 -7.89 25.30 -3.98
CA ASP A 732 -7.85 24.74 -5.33
C ASP A 732 -6.94 23.50 -5.48
N HIS A 733 -6.44 22.94 -4.37
CA HIS A 733 -5.80 21.61 -4.28
C HIS A 733 -6.61 20.64 -3.37
N PRO A 734 -7.90 20.37 -3.64
CA PRO A 734 -8.70 19.47 -2.82
C PRO A 734 -8.15 18.03 -2.81
N GLU A 735 -7.47 17.59 -3.88
CA GLU A 735 -6.87 16.26 -3.97
C GLU A 735 -5.74 16.04 -2.96
N VAL A 736 -5.07 17.12 -2.55
CA VAL A 736 -4.04 17.10 -1.49
C VAL A 736 -4.68 17.03 -0.10
N LYS A 737 -5.95 17.42 0.04
CA LYS A 737 -6.72 17.36 1.30
C LYS A 737 -7.35 15.98 1.56
N ASN A 738 -7.47 15.11 0.54
CA ASN A 738 -8.06 13.76 0.64
C ASN A 738 -7.49 12.87 1.75
N VAL A 739 -6.23 13.11 2.17
CA VAL A 739 -5.60 12.43 3.31
C VAL A 739 -6.40 12.55 4.62
N ILE A 740 -7.25 13.58 4.74
CA ILE A 740 -8.22 13.75 5.84
C ILE A 740 -9.04 12.47 6.10
N ASN A 741 -9.41 11.72 5.06
CA ASN A 741 -10.22 10.50 5.20
C ASN A 741 -9.53 9.44 6.09
N THR A 742 -8.25 9.17 5.85
CA THR A 742 -7.45 8.21 6.65
C THR A 742 -7.15 8.75 8.06
N PHE A 743 -7.04 10.06 8.21
CA PHE A 743 -6.93 10.71 9.52
C PHE A 743 -8.25 10.64 10.31
N THR A 744 -9.41 10.70 9.65
CA THR A 744 -10.73 10.48 10.26
C THR A 744 -10.88 9.03 10.71
N GLN A 745 -10.50 8.06 9.87
CA GLN A 745 -10.50 6.63 10.25
C GLN A 745 -9.63 6.36 11.48
N THR A 746 -8.43 6.97 11.53
CA THR A 746 -7.53 6.91 12.70
C THR A 746 -8.20 7.41 13.98
N ALA A 747 -8.78 8.62 13.94
CA ALA A 747 -9.39 9.27 15.11
C ALA A 747 -10.76 8.69 15.51
N LYS A 748 -11.22 7.61 14.85
CA LYS A 748 -12.41 6.82 15.22
C LYS A 748 -12.06 5.44 15.80
N HIS A 749 -10.79 5.05 15.88
CA HIS A 749 -10.43 3.80 16.55
C HIS A 749 -10.70 3.94 18.06
N SER A 750 -11.25 2.89 18.68
CA SER A 750 -11.47 2.78 20.14
C SER A 750 -10.23 3.00 21.03
N ARG A 751 -9.03 3.07 20.45
CA ARG A 751 -7.75 3.35 21.11
C ARG A 751 -7.18 4.68 20.60
N CYS A 752 -8.05 5.63 20.25
CA CYS A 752 -7.67 6.94 19.73
C CYS A 752 -8.68 8.05 20.09
N SER A 753 -8.39 8.78 21.17
CA SER A 753 -9.10 9.98 21.62
C SER A 753 -8.61 11.23 20.88
N PHE A 754 -9.47 12.25 20.81
CA PHE A 754 -9.10 13.61 20.39
C PHE A 754 -9.61 14.64 21.42
N TYR A 755 -8.77 15.60 21.73
CA TYR A 755 -9.00 16.68 22.69
C TYR A 755 -8.60 18.02 22.05
N GLY A 756 -9.47 18.51 21.17
CA GLY A 756 -9.38 19.88 20.64
C GLY A 756 -9.66 20.92 21.73
N ASN A 757 -9.36 22.19 21.44
CA ASN A 757 -9.51 23.31 22.38
C ASN A 757 -8.68 23.15 23.69
N VAL A 758 -7.47 22.57 23.61
CA VAL A 758 -6.53 22.41 24.74
C VAL A 758 -5.15 22.96 24.36
N ASN A 759 -4.60 23.88 25.15
CA ASN A 759 -3.40 24.64 24.81
C ASN A 759 -2.15 24.18 25.60
N VAL A 760 -1.29 23.34 25.02
CA VAL A 760 -0.01 22.92 25.66
C VAL A 760 0.83 24.14 26.04
N GLY A 761 1.42 24.11 27.24
CA GLY A 761 2.23 25.19 27.79
C GLY A 761 1.42 26.34 28.38
N LYS A 762 0.07 26.23 28.41
CA LYS A 762 -0.83 27.20 29.05
C LYS A 762 -1.92 26.55 29.88
N ASP A 763 -2.70 25.67 29.25
CA ASP A 763 -3.82 24.96 29.87
C ASP A 763 -3.34 23.70 30.60
N ILE A 764 -2.33 23.04 30.01
CA ILE A 764 -1.61 21.89 30.56
C ILE A 764 -0.13 22.04 30.18
N SER A 765 0.78 21.89 31.15
CA SER A 765 2.23 21.96 30.91
C SER A 765 2.77 20.64 30.34
N VAL A 766 3.94 20.66 29.70
CA VAL A 766 4.55 19.44 29.14
C VAL A 766 4.96 18.45 30.25
N GLU A 767 5.29 18.93 31.44
CA GLU A 767 5.71 18.06 32.55
C GLU A 767 4.54 17.27 33.17
N GLU A 768 3.35 17.86 33.25
CA GLU A 768 2.13 17.17 33.72
C GLU A 768 1.78 15.94 32.85
N LEU A 769 2.23 15.93 31.59
CA LEU A 769 2.08 14.82 30.65
C LEU A 769 3.10 13.72 30.87
N ARG A 770 4.35 14.10 31.11
CA ARG A 770 5.44 13.15 31.43
C ARG A 770 5.16 12.47 32.78
N GLN A 771 4.33 13.08 33.61
CA GLN A 771 3.72 12.47 34.79
C GLN A 771 2.53 11.56 34.42
N ALA A 772 1.56 12.04 33.62
CA ALA A 772 0.35 11.29 33.25
C ALA A 772 0.56 10.08 32.32
N TYR A 773 1.58 10.11 31.45
CA TYR A 773 1.89 9.10 30.42
C TYR A 773 3.36 8.64 30.51
N HIS A 774 3.75 7.55 29.84
CA HIS A 774 5.17 7.13 29.80
C HIS A 774 6.00 7.94 28.79
N ALA A 775 5.42 8.36 27.66
CA ALA A 775 6.10 9.09 26.58
C ALA A 775 5.35 10.37 26.17
N VAL A 776 6.03 11.29 25.48
CA VAL A 776 5.45 12.48 24.84
C VAL A 776 6.24 12.82 23.56
N VAL A 777 5.65 12.69 22.37
CA VAL A 777 6.15 13.21 21.08
C VAL A 777 5.53 14.58 20.73
N LEU A 778 6.35 15.62 20.82
CA LEU A 778 6.00 16.98 20.40
C LEU A 778 5.91 17.08 18.86
N SER A 779 4.71 17.36 18.34
CA SER A 779 4.40 17.32 16.90
C SER A 779 3.86 18.65 16.33
N TYR A 780 4.13 19.77 17.03
CA TYR A 780 3.54 21.09 16.75
C TYR A 780 4.17 21.92 15.61
N GLY A 781 5.15 21.39 14.89
CA GLY A 781 5.73 22.11 13.73
C GLY A 781 6.16 23.55 14.01
N ALA A 782 5.75 24.49 13.13
CA ALA A 782 6.33 25.84 13.04
C ALA A 782 5.29 26.97 12.93
N ASP A 783 4.68 27.36 14.05
CA ASP A 783 3.67 28.44 14.14
C ASP A 783 4.27 29.88 14.01
N GLY A 784 5.59 30.03 14.05
CA GLY A 784 6.26 31.34 14.00
C GLY A 784 6.62 31.81 12.59
N ASN A 785 6.35 33.08 12.30
CA ASN A 785 6.82 33.75 11.08
C ASN A 785 8.32 34.13 11.19
N ARG A 786 9.01 34.21 10.04
CA ARG A 786 10.31 34.89 9.93
C ARG A 786 10.08 36.35 9.52
N SER A 787 10.57 37.28 10.34
CA SER A 787 10.75 38.70 9.95
C SER A 787 11.73 38.78 8.78
N MET A 788 11.57 39.81 7.94
CA MET A 788 12.46 40.11 6.83
C MET A 788 13.70 40.89 7.32
N GLY A 789 13.55 41.64 8.42
CA GLY A 789 14.61 42.45 9.03
C GLY A 789 14.86 43.77 8.31
N VAL A 790 13.85 44.31 7.62
CA VAL A 790 13.95 45.49 6.76
C VAL A 790 13.08 46.65 7.27
N PRO A 791 13.50 47.92 7.08
CA PRO A 791 12.64 49.08 7.35
C PRO A 791 11.31 48.96 6.58
N GLY A 792 10.22 49.34 7.26
CA GLY A 792 8.88 49.28 6.70
C GLY A 792 8.20 47.92 6.69
N GLU A 793 8.77 46.86 7.31
CA GLU A 793 8.12 45.54 7.35
C GLU A 793 6.77 45.50 8.10
N ASP A 794 6.50 46.49 8.94
CA ASP A 794 5.22 46.68 9.65
C ASP A 794 4.20 47.58 8.90
N LEU A 795 4.49 48.02 7.68
CA LEU A 795 3.59 48.89 6.91
C LEU A 795 2.30 48.16 6.50
N ALA A 796 1.15 48.86 6.56
CA ALA A 796 -0.12 48.29 6.12
C ALA A 796 -0.12 48.02 4.61
N GLY A 797 -0.19 46.74 4.23
CA GLY A 797 0.10 46.24 2.88
C GLY A 797 1.19 45.17 2.87
N VAL A 798 1.99 45.07 3.94
CA VAL A 798 2.89 43.94 4.20
C VAL A 798 2.16 42.87 5.01
N TYR A 799 2.28 41.61 4.59
CA TYR A 799 1.72 40.45 5.29
C TYR A 799 2.71 39.27 5.28
N SER A 800 2.57 38.34 6.22
CA SER A 800 3.24 37.04 6.08
C SER A 800 2.43 36.13 5.14
N ALA A 801 3.12 35.23 4.45
CA ALA A 801 2.48 34.19 3.65
C ALA A 801 1.61 33.26 4.52
N LYS A 802 2.01 32.98 5.77
CA LYS A 802 1.22 32.14 6.69
C LYS A 802 -0.15 32.75 6.95
N ASP A 803 -0.19 34.04 7.26
CA ASP A 803 -1.41 34.70 7.72
C ASP A 803 -2.35 34.97 6.54
N PHE A 804 -1.80 35.32 5.36
CA PHE A 804 -2.57 35.44 4.12
C PHE A 804 -3.19 34.09 3.68
N VAL A 805 -2.45 32.99 3.79
CA VAL A 805 -2.97 31.63 3.55
C VAL A 805 -4.03 31.26 4.58
N GLY A 806 -3.76 31.52 5.86
CA GLY A 806 -4.69 31.28 6.96
C GLY A 806 -6.01 32.04 6.77
N TRP A 807 -5.98 33.28 6.29
CA TRP A 807 -7.15 34.08 5.98
C TRP A 807 -8.06 33.42 4.93
N TYR A 808 -7.52 33.02 3.77
CA TYR A 808 -8.35 32.39 2.73
C TYR A 808 -8.76 30.95 3.05
N ASN A 809 -8.01 30.25 3.91
CA ASN A 809 -8.33 28.89 4.36
C ASN A 809 -9.15 28.83 5.68
N GLY A 810 -9.42 29.96 6.35
CA GLY A 810 -10.29 30.02 7.53
C GLY A 810 -9.64 29.69 8.88
N LEU A 811 -8.34 29.95 9.02
CA LEU A 811 -7.64 29.89 10.31
C LEU A 811 -8.16 31.03 11.22
N PRO A 812 -8.74 30.76 12.41
CA PRO A 812 -9.50 31.77 13.16
C PRO A 812 -8.75 33.06 13.50
N CYS A 813 -7.46 32.98 13.87
CA CYS A 813 -6.64 34.16 14.16
C CYS A 813 -6.36 35.05 12.93
N CYS A 814 -6.56 34.54 11.72
CA CYS A 814 -6.36 35.28 10.46
C CYS A 814 -7.67 35.83 9.87
N GLN A 815 -8.84 35.57 10.49
CA GLN A 815 -10.14 36.05 9.99
C GLN A 815 -10.16 37.58 9.79
N GLY A 816 -9.57 38.32 10.74
CA GLY A 816 -9.53 39.79 10.73
C GLY A 816 -8.52 40.42 9.76
N LEU A 817 -7.68 39.63 9.08
CA LEU A 817 -6.52 40.13 8.30
C LEU A 817 -6.90 41.19 7.26
N SER A 818 -8.10 41.05 6.66
CA SER A 818 -8.71 42.02 5.75
C SER A 818 -7.75 42.62 4.71
N PRO A 819 -7.00 41.78 3.96
CA PRO A 819 -5.95 42.27 3.07
C PRO A 819 -6.52 43.15 1.96
N ASP A 820 -5.88 44.30 1.75
CA ASP A 820 -6.32 45.24 0.72
C ASP A 820 -5.83 44.79 -0.67
N LEU A 821 -6.78 44.44 -1.52
CA LEU A 821 -6.55 43.99 -2.89
C LEU A 821 -6.89 45.06 -3.94
N SER A 822 -7.01 46.34 -3.54
CA SER A 822 -7.27 47.46 -4.46
C SER A 822 -6.07 47.89 -5.29
N CYS A 823 -4.87 47.35 -5.03
CA CYS A 823 -3.66 47.62 -5.80
C CYS A 823 -3.53 46.71 -7.03
N GLU A 824 -2.88 47.19 -8.09
CA GLU A 824 -2.68 46.43 -9.34
C GLU A 824 -1.58 45.37 -9.25
N THR A 825 -0.49 45.67 -8.55
CA THR A 825 0.70 44.80 -8.45
C THR A 825 0.94 44.36 -7.00
N ALA A 826 1.12 43.05 -6.83
CA ALA A 826 1.57 42.40 -5.60
C ALA A 826 2.96 41.79 -5.77
N VAL A 827 3.74 41.77 -4.69
CA VAL A 827 5.07 41.14 -4.61
C VAL A 827 5.05 40.03 -3.57
N ILE A 828 5.63 38.88 -3.90
CA ILE A 828 5.80 37.75 -2.99
C ILE A 828 7.30 37.45 -2.87
N LEU A 829 7.81 37.40 -1.64
CA LEU A 829 9.23 37.23 -1.36
C LEU A 829 9.53 35.78 -0.97
N GLY A 830 10.33 35.09 -1.80
CA GLY A 830 10.58 33.65 -1.72
C GLY A 830 9.88 32.89 -2.85
N GLN A 831 10.58 31.92 -3.43
CA GLN A 831 10.14 31.15 -4.60
C GLN A 831 9.84 29.68 -4.24
N GLY A 832 8.98 29.47 -3.24
CA GLY A 832 8.49 28.15 -2.81
C GLY A 832 7.08 27.83 -3.30
N ASN A 833 6.55 26.65 -2.97
CA ASN A 833 5.17 26.27 -3.30
C ASN A 833 4.15 27.30 -2.79
N VAL A 834 4.23 27.68 -1.51
CA VAL A 834 3.31 28.66 -0.88
C VAL A 834 3.25 29.99 -1.65
N ALA A 835 4.36 30.42 -2.23
CA ALA A 835 4.40 31.64 -3.04
C ALA A 835 3.64 31.49 -4.38
N LEU A 836 3.71 30.30 -4.99
CA LEU A 836 2.89 29.97 -6.16
C LEU A 836 1.42 29.77 -5.80
N ASP A 837 1.11 29.19 -4.64
CA ASP A 837 -0.27 29.04 -4.14
C ASP A 837 -0.93 30.40 -3.94
N ILE A 838 -0.26 31.34 -3.25
CA ILE A 838 -0.76 32.70 -3.05
C ILE A 838 -0.89 33.45 -4.39
N ALA A 839 0.09 33.32 -5.30
CA ALA A 839 0.01 33.92 -6.63
C ALA A 839 -1.15 33.35 -7.46
N ARG A 840 -1.42 32.04 -7.34
CA ARG A 840 -2.52 31.36 -8.01
C ARG A 840 -3.86 31.78 -7.44
N ILE A 841 -4.03 31.85 -6.12
CA ILE A 841 -5.27 32.36 -5.49
C ILE A 841 -5.53 33.84 -5.87
N LEU A 842 -4.51 34.69 -5.94
CA LEU A 842 -4.64 36.09 -6.38
C LEU A 842 -5.02 36.23 -7.87
N LEU A 843 -4.58 35.32 -8.73
CA LEU A 843 -4.74 35.43 -10.19
C LEU A 843 -5.73 34.44 -10.83
N SER A 844 -6.26 33.47 -10.08
CA SER A 844 -7.27 32.51 -10.55
C SER A 844 -8.57 33.19 -10.99
N PRO A 845 -9.20 32.72 -12.08
CA PRO A 845 -10.60 33.05 -12.38
C PRO A 845 -11.54 32.64 -11.25
N LEU A 846 -12.47 33.52 -10.91
CA LEU A 846 -13.37 33.36 -9.76
C LEU A 846 -14.24 32.10 -9.86
N ASP A 847 -14.60 31.68 -11.08
CA ASP A 847 -15.45 30.49 -11.32
C ASP A 847 -14.76 29.15 -11.03
N ILE A 848 -13.43 29.16 -10.86
CA ILE A 848 -12.68 28.04 -10.26
C ILE A 848 -12.84 28.10 -8.74
N LEU A 849 -12.50 29.24 -8.12
CA LEU A 849 -12.47 29.39 -6.66
C LEU A 849 -13.85 29.26 -6.00
N LYS A 850 -14.94 29.66 -6.67
CA LYS A 850 -16.33 29.50 -6.20
C LYS A 850 -16.70 28.07 -5.81
N LYS A 851 -16.01 27.05 -6.34
CA LYS A 851 -16.30 25.62 -6.14
C LYS A 851 -15.37 24.95 -5.12
N THR A 852 -14.63 25.74 -4.33
CA THR A 852 -13.59 25.26 -3.40
C THR A 852 -13.94 25.50 -1.93
N ASP A 853 -13.13 24.99 -0.99
CA ASP A 853 -13.27 25.25 0.46
C ASP A 853 -12.61 26.58 0.92
N ILE A 854 -12.45 27.54 -0.01
CA ILE A 854 -12.05 28.92 0.30
C ILE A 854 -13.13 29.60 1.15
N THR A 855 -12.74 30.45 2.10
CA THR A 855 -13.73 31.16 2.93
C THR A 855 -14.53 32.18 2.13
N GLN A 856 -15.83 32.28 2.40
CA GLN A 856 -16.69 33.26 1.72
C GLN A 856 -16.18 34.72 1.82
N PRO A 857 -15.70 35.24 2.97
CA PRO A 857 -15.15 36.60 3.04
C PRO A 857 -13.88 36.80 2.18
N ALA A 858 -13.04 35.77 2.03
CA ALA A 858 -11.87 35.87 1.16
C ALA A 858 -12.25 35.82 -0.32
N LEU A 859 -13.25 35.01 -0.70
CA LEU A 859 -13.81 34.99 -2.04
C LEU A 859 -14.43 36.36 -2.41
N GLU A 860 -15.14 37.01 -1.49
CA GLU A 860 -15.71 38.34 -1.70
C GLU A 860 -14.67 39.45 -1.81
N ALA A 861 -13.53 39.34 -1.11
CA ALA A 861 -12.40 40.24 -1.29
C ALA A 861 -11.72 40.02 -2.66
N LEU A 862 -11.51 38.76 -3.07
CA LEU A 862 -10.97 38.40 -4.37
C LEU A 862 -11.89 38.83 -5.53
N MET A 863 -13.21 38.80 -5.35
CA MET A 863 -14.19 39.36 -6.29
C MET A 863 -14.02 40.87 -6.52
N LYS A 864 -13.52 41.60 -5.52
CA LYS A 864 -13.28 43.05 -5.56
C LYS A 864 -11.82 43.40 -5.94
N SER A 865 -10.96 42.40 -6.14
CA SER A 865 -9.52 42.56 -6.35
C SER A 865 -9.20 43.28 -7.67
N GLN A 866 -8.37 44.31 -7.57
CA GLN A 866 -7.73 44.98 -8.71
C GLN A 866 -6.35 44.41 -9.03
N VAL A 867 -5.84 43.42 -8.27
CA VAL A 867 -4.56 42.76 -8.56
C VAL A 867 -4.60 42.11 -9.95
N ARG A 868 -3.70 42.54 -10.83
CA ARG A 868 -3.50 41.96 -12.18
C ARG A 868 -2.09 41.42 -12.37
N ARG A 869 -1.11 41.83 -11.55
CA ARG A 869 0.29 41.44 -11.66
C ARG A 869 0.84 40.90 -10.33
N VAL A 870 1.47 39.73 -10.35
CA VAL A 870 2.17 39.15 -9.19
C VAL A 870 3.63 38.86 -9.53
N LEU A 871 4.56 39.45 -8.78
CA LEU A 871 6.00 39.21 -8.94
C LEU A 871 6.54 38.35 -7.78
N ILE A 872 7.18 37.23 -8.10
CA ILE A 872 7.66 36.23 -7.14
C ILE A 872 9.20 36.26 -7.12
N ILE A 873 9.74 36.81 -6.05
CA ILE A 873 11.10 37.34 -6.00
C ILE A 873 12.02 36.43 -5.19
N GLY A 874 13.14 36.03 -5.77
CA GLY A 874 14.12 35.14 -5.16
C GLY A 874 15.50 35.78 -5.04
N ARG A 875 16.16 35.57 -3.89
CA ARG A 875 17.53 36.08 -3.67
C ARG A 875 18.61 35.36 -4.47
N ARG A 876 18.31 34.22 -5.08
CA ARG A 876 19.23 33.37 -5.86
C ARG A 876 18.71 33.18 -7.29
N GLY A 877 19.44 32.44 -8.12
CA GLY A 877 19.10 32.18 -9.52
C GLY A 877 18.05 31.06 -9.72
N PRO A 878 17.65 30.78 -10.98
CA PRO A 878 16.66 29.75 -11.31
C PRO A 878 17.03 28.34 -10.83
N ILE A 879 18.32 28.03 -10.72
CA ILE A 879 18.81 26.72 -10.24
C ILE A 879 18.52 26.54 -8.73
N GLN A 880 18.16 27.60 -8.00
CA GLN A 880 17.96 27.61 -6.54
C GLN A 880 16.51 27.86 -6.05
N VAL A 881 15.49 27.80 -6.93
CA VAL A 881 14.06 27.85 -6.53
C VAL A 881 13.67 26.77 -5.52
N ALA A 882 12.64 27.00 -4.70
CA ALA A 882 12.15 26.04 -3.71
C ALA A 882 10.82 25.37 -4.08
N CYS A 883 10.17 25.78 -5.17
CA CYS A 883 8.93 25.17 -5.67
C CYS A 883 9.17 23.83 -6.40
N THR A 884 8.12 23.02 -6.56
CA THR A 884 8.14 21.81 -7.38
C THR A 884 7.55 22.03 -8.79
N ILE A 885 7.67 21.01 -9.64
CA ILE A 885 7.20 21.02 -11.02
C ILE A 885 5.67 20.88 -11.16
N LYS A 886 4.94 20.52 -10.10
CA LYS A 886 3.46 20.50 -10.10
C LYS A 886 2.94 21.93 -10.10
N GLU A 887 3.28 22.68 -9.06
CA GLU A 887 2.75 24.01 -8.77
C GLU A 887 3.23 25.03 -9.81
N LEU A 888 4.48 24.93 -10.28
CA LEU A 888 4.96 25.76 -11.39
C LEU A 888 4.20 25.46 -12.69
N ARG A 889 3.87 24.18 -12.96
CA ARG A 889 3.11 23.81 -14.16
C ARG A 889 1.68 24.32 -14.10
N GLU A 890 1.05 24.27 -12.93
CA GLU A 890 -0.26 24.86 -12.71
C GLU A 890 -0.22 26.38 -12.96
N MET A 891 0.79 27.09 -12.44
CA MET A 891 0.98 28.53 -12.68
C MET A 891 1.21 28.87 -14.17
N VAL A 892 1.99 28.06 -14.90
CA VAL A 892 2.21 28.23 -16.37
C VAL A 892 0.93 28.04 -17.18
N ASN A 893 0.03 27.16 -16.75
CA ASN A 893 -1.23 26.86 -17.46
C ASN A 893 -2.45 27.59 -16.88
N LEU A 894 -2.26 28.50 -15.91
CA LEU A 894 -3.34 29.18 -15.20
C LEU A 894 -4.15 30.06 -16.19
N PRO A 895 -5.48 29.85 -16.34
CA PRO A 895 -6.27 30.55 -17.34
C PRO A 895 -6.28 32.06 -17.13
N ASP A 896 -6.40 32.81 -18.23
CA ASP A 896 -6.31 34.28 -18.28
C ASP A 896 -4.99 34.90 -17.77
N THR A 897 -3.94 34.10 -17.54
CA THR A 897 -2.61 34.60 -17.14
C THR A 897 -1.52 34.37 -18.19
N LYS A 898 -0.50 35.24 -18.19
CA LYS A 898 0.76 35.06 -18.94
C LYS A 898 2.00 35.22 -18.04
N PRO A 899 3.09 34.47 -18.32
CA PRO A 899 4.36 34.61 -17.61
C PRO A 899 5.13 35.86 -18.07
N GLU A 900 5.84 36.50 -17.13
CA GLU A 900 6.72 37.65 -17.33
C GLU A 900 8.11 37.36 -16.73
N MET A 901 9.00 36.82 -17.56
CA MET A 901 10.33 36.33 -17.17
C MET A 901 11.40 37.23 -17.80
N VAL A 902 12.51 37.47 -17.11
CA VAL A 902 13.67 38.18 -17.70
C VAL A 902 14.57 37.16 -18.38
N GLU A 903 14.87 37.33 -19.67
CA GLU A 903 15.68 36.37 -20.43
C GLU A 903 17.10 36.23 -19.87
N ALA A 904 17.72 37.34 -19.46
CA ALA A 904 19.05 37.38 -18.85
C ALA A 904 19.19 36.56 -17.56
N ASP A 905 18.10 36.36 -16.80
CA ASP A 905 18.12 35.50 -15.59
C ASP A 905 18.40 34.01 -15.94
N PHE A 906 18.35 33.63 -17.22
CA PHE A 906 18.52 32.26 -17.72
C PHE A 906 19.80 32.05 -18.57
N GLU A 907 20.64 33.06 -18.72
CA GLU A 907 21.95 32.92 -19.40
C GLU A 907 22.84 31.91 -18.66
N GLY A 908 23.51 31.01 -19.40
CA GLY A 908 24.34 29.91 -18.85
C GLY A 908 23.57 28.81 -18.09
N VAL A 909 22.31 29.04 -17.71
CA VAL A 909 21.47 28.04 -17.01
C VAL A 909 21.20 26.85 -17.94
N ALA A 910 20.96 27.09 -19.23
CA ALA A 910 20.63 26.04 -20.20
C ALA A 910 21.74 24.98 -20.36
N ASP A 911 23.01 25.36 -20.32
CA ASP A 911 24.12 24.41 -20.35
C ASP A 911 24.24 23.61 -19.06
N SER A 912 24.07 24.29 -17.93
CA SER A 912 24.10 23.71 -16.57
C SER A 912 22.98 22.69 -16.32
N ILE A 913 21.90 22.68 -17.12
CA ILE A 913 20.79 21.71 -17.01
C ILE A 913 21.25 20.25 -17.19
N LYS A 914 22.35 20.02 -17.90
CA LYS A 914 22.81 18.66 -18.27
C LYS A 914 23.04 17.79 -17.02
N ASP A 915 23.70 18.35 -16.02
CA ASP A 915 24.22 17.64 -14.84
C ASP A 915 23.28 17.69 -13.62
N LEU A 916 22.16 18.41 -13.70
CA LEU A 916 21.18 18.51 -12.61
C LEU A 916 20.47 17.17 -12.34
N PRO A 917 20.20 16.81 -11.07
CA PRO A 917 19.37 15.66 -10.72
C PRO A 917 17.99 15.70 -11.40
N ARG A 918 17.49 14.54 -11.84
CA ARG A 918 16.27 14.41 -12.68
C ARG A 918 15.04 15.24 -12.23
N PRO A 919 14.70 15.36 -10.93
CA PRO A 919 13.59 16.24 -10.51
C PRO A 919 13.89 17.72 -10.78
N ARG A 920 15.10 18.17 -10.44
CA ARG A 920 15.56 19.55 -10.59
C ARG A 920 15.72 19.93 -12.05
N LYS A 921 16.37 19.06 -12.83
CA LYS A 921 16.50 19.17 -14.29
C LYS A 921 15.17 19.49 -14.97
N ARG A 922 14.12 18.71 -14.72
CA ARG A 922 12.80 18.90 -15.36
C ARG A 922 12.07 20.17 -14.92
N LEU A 923 12.36 20.67 -13.72
CA LEU A 923 11.87 21.96 -13.24
C LEU A 923 12.57 23.13 -13.98
N THR A 924 13.90 23.07 -14.09
CA THR A 924 14.69 24.08 -14.80
C THR A 924 14.40 24.08 -16.30
N GLU A 925 14.25 22.90 -16.92
CA GLU A 925 13.75 22.72 -18.30
C GLU A 925 12.40 23.43 -18.51
N LEU A 926 11.46 23.33 -17.55
CA LEU A 926 10.16 24.02 -17.65
C LEU A 926 10.29 25.54 -17.51
N MET A 927 11.16 26.04 -16.64
CA MET A 927 11.39 27.50 -16.50
C MET A 927 12.06 28.09 -17.74
N VAL A 928 13.14 27.46 -18.23
CA VAL A 928 13.83 27.87 -19.47
C VAL A 928 12.89 27.83 -20.67
N LYS A 929 12.08 26.78 -20.81
CA LYS A 929 11.01 26.72 -21.83
C LYS A 929 9.99 27.85 -21.69
N THR A 930 9.62 28.23 -20.47
CA THR A 930 8.61 29.27 -20.23
C THR A 930 9.14 30.67 -20.56
N ALA A 931 10.44 30.90 -20.33
CA ALA A 931 11.13 32.17 -20.54
C ALA A 931 11.68 32.36 -21.96
N LEU A 932 12.36 31.36 -22.53
CA LEU A 932 13.17 31.52 -23.76
C LEU A 932 12.59 30.86 -25.02
N GLU A 933 11.70 29.86 -24.90
CA GLU A 933 11.10 29.25 -26.10
C GLU A 933 9.94 30.11 -26.63
N ILE A 934 9.97 30.42 -27.93
CA ILE A 934 8.86 31.08 -28.62
C ILE A 934 7.61 30.20 -28.52
N PRO A 935 6.51 30.68 -27.91
CA PRO A 935 5.30 29.88 -27.76
C PRO A 935 4.63 29.64 -29.12
N GLY A 936 4.21 28.39 -29.35
CA GLY A 936 3.39 28.04 -30.51
C GLY A 936 2.08 28.83 -30.56
N GLU A 937 1.56 29.03 -31.77
CA GLU A 937 0.46 29.95 -32.11
C GLU A 937 -0.68 30.01 -31.08
N LYS A 938 -1.26 28.87 -30.69
CA LYS A 938 -2.37 28.80 -29.70
C LYS A 938 -2.01 29.34 -28.32
N GLU A 939 -0.77 29.11 -27.86
CA GLU A 939 -0.27 29.63 -26.58
C GLU A 939 0.11 31.11 -26.71
N ARG A 940 0.62 31.54 -27.87
CA ARG A 940 0.85 32.96 -28.17
C ARG A 940 -0.45 33.75 -28.16
N GLU A 941 -1.51 33.24 -28.79
CA GLU A 941 -2.85 33.80 -28.71
C GLU A 941 -3.38 33.88 -27.28
N ARG A 942 -3.24 32.80 -26.49
CA ARG A 942 -3.67 32.78 -25.09
C ARG A 942 -2.95 33.85 -24.27
N ARG A 943 -1.63 33.97 -24.41
CA ARG A 943 -0.81 35.01 -23.74
C ARG A 943 -1.15 36.43 -24.21
N ASN A 944 -1.49 36.62 -25.49
CA ASN A 944 -1.91 37.93 -26.00
C ASN A 944 -3.28 38.35 -25.45
N LYS A 945 -4.20 37.39 -25.23
CA LYS A 945 -5.56 37.61 -24.70
C LYS A 945 -5.62 37.71 -23.17
N ALA A 946 -4.59 37.23 -22.46
CA ALA A 946 -4.53 37.18 -20.99
C ALA A 946 -4.50 38.57 -20.32
N SER A 947 -5.47 38.82 -19.44
CA SER A 947 -5.63 40.06 -18.66
C SER A 947 -4.73 40.14 -17.42
N ARG A 948 -4.16 39.01 -16.99
CA ARG A 948 -3.34 38.87 -15.77
C ARG A 948 -1.91 38.43 -16.08
N VAL A 949 -0.99 38.77 -15.19
CA VAL A 949 0.46 38.56 -15.35
C VAL A 949 1.06 37.99 -14.08
N TRP A 950 1.95 37.00 -14.21
CA TRP A 950 2.82 36.58 -13.13
C TRP A 950 4.27 36.51 -13.60
N GLY A 951 5.23 36.83 -12.74
CA GLY A 951 6.65 36.80 -13.10
C GLY A 951 7.52 36.26 -11.99
N LEU A 952 8.56 35.52 -12.34
CA LEU A 952 9.68 35.26 -11.43
C LEU A 952 10.74 36.34 -11.63
N ARG A 953 11.33 36.80 -10.53
CA ARG A 953 12.50 37.69 -10.53
C ARG A 953 13.60 37.06 -9.70
N PHE A 954 14.77 36.89 -10.27
CA PHE A 954 15.89 36.23 -9.62
C PHE A 954 16.91 37.25 -9.12
N PHE A 955 17.85 36.79 -8.29
CA PHE A 955 18.96 37.61 -7.80
C PHE A 955 18.52 38.93 -7.14
N ARG A 956 17.47 38.91 -6.30
CA ARG A 956 16.97 40.09 -5.56
C ARG A 956 16.75 39.82 -4.07
N SER A 957 17.33 40.66 -3.21
CA SER A 957 17.08 40.66 -1.76
C SER A 957 16.28 41.90 -1.35
N PRO A 958 15.27 41.84 -0.47
CA PRO A 958 14.62 43.04 0.05
C PRO A 958 15.59 43.88 0.89
N ILE A 959 15.53 45.21 0.74
CA ILE A 959 16.26 46.18 1.57
C ILE A 959 15.30 46.95 2.48
N GLU A 960 14.15 47.38 1.93
CA GLU A 960 13.25 48.37 2.53
C GLU A 960 11.88 48.27 1.85
N VAL A 961 10.78 48.38 2.62
CA VAL A 961 9.42 48.57 2.08
C VAL A 961 9.12 50.07 2.04
N LEU A 962 8.74 50.56 0.86
CA LEU A 962 8.55 51.98 0.59
C LEU A 962 7.13 52.41 0.96
N ALA A 963 7.02 53.45 1.78
CA ALA A 963 5.73 54.01 2.22
C ALA A 963 5.14 55.01 1.21
N ASP A 964 3.81 55.02 1.09
CA ASP A 964 3.03 56.10 0.49
C ASP A 964 3.04 57.33 1.42
N PRO A 965 3.54 58.50 0.96
CA PRO A 965 3.61 59.72 1.77
C PRO A 965 2.26 60.22 2.33
N ASN A 966 1.13 59.80 1.77
CA ASN A 966 -0.19 60.35 2.07
C ASN A 966 -0.97 59.53 3.12
N ASN A 967 -0.65 58.25 3.30
CA ASN A 967 -1.43 57.33 4.12
C ASN A 967 -0.60 56.31 4.92
N ASN A 968 0.74 56.34 4.81
CA ASN A 968 1.68 55.45 5.51
C ASN A 968 1.41 53.95 5.28
N ARG A 969 1.14 53.59 4.02
CA ARG A 969 0.93 52.22 3.55
C ARG A 969 1.98 51.80 2.53
N THR A 970 2.04 50.53 2.17
CA THR A 970 2.98 50.03 1.14
C THR A 970 2.70 50.65 -0.24
N ALA A 971 3.68 51.35 -0.80
CA ALA A 971 3.68 51.88 -2.17
C ALA A 971 4.67 51.16 -3.10
N GLY A 972 5.66 50.48 -2.52
CA GLY A 972 6.62 49.68 -3.25
C GLY A 972 7.58 48.93 -2.33
N ILE A 973 8.57 48.27 -2.93
CA ILE A 973 9.67 47.61 -2.22
C ILE A 973 10.98 47.85 -2.95
N ARG A 974 12.03 48.18 -2.18
CA ARG A 974 13.39 48.36 -2.67
C ARG A 974 14.16 47.06 -2.52
N LEU A 975 14.81 46.63 -3.61
CA LEU A 975 15.50 45.36 -3.73
C LEU A 975 16.97 45.58 -4.06
N ALA A 976 17.89 44.89 -3.39
CA ALA A 976 19.28 44.80 -3.80
C ALA A 976 19.43 43.80 -4.95
N VAL A 977 20.21 44.15 -5.96
CA VAL A 977 20.68 43.21 -6.99
C VAL A 977 21.78 42.33 -6.38
N ASN A 978 21.64 41.01 -6.53
CA ASN A 978 22.61 40.04 -6.01
C ASN A 978 23.48 39.44 -7.13
N SER A 979 24.67 38.98 -6.76
CA SER A 979 25.42 37.93 -7.47
C SER A 979 25.32 36.60 -6.70
N LEU A 980 25.86 35.52 -7.26
CA LEU A 980 26.04 34.24 -6.55
C LEU A 980 27.53 33.96 -6.30
N GLU A 981 27.86 33.65 -5.06
CA GLU A 981 29.13 33.02 -4.66
C GLU A 981 28.95 31.51 -4.46
N GLY A 982 29.95 30.73 -4.87
CA GLY A 982 29.93 29.27 -4.77
C GLY A 982 29.03 28.60 -5.81
N SER A 983 28.89 27.27 -5.69
CA SER A 983 28.17 26.44 -6.67
C SER A 983 27.18 25.47 -6.00
N GLY A 984 26.31 24.88 -6.81
CA GLY A 984 25.30 23.92 -6.36
C GLY A 984 24.26 24.51 -5.40
N GLU A 985 23.84 23.73 -4.41
CA GLU A 985 22.81 24.12 -3.44
C GLU A 985 23.33 25.08 -2.35
N GLY A 986 24.63 25.01 -2.06
CA GLY A 986 25.33 25.89 -1.13
C GLY A 986 25.58 27.32 -1.65
N ALA A 987 25.24 27.60 -2.91
CA ALA A 987 25.41 28.91 -3.52
C ALA A 987 24.72 30.03 -2.72
N ARG A 988 25.48 31.07 -2.38
CA ARG A 988 25.12 32.19 -1.51
C ARG A 988 24.85 33.43 -2.33
N ALA A 989 23.80 34.17 -1.98
CA ALA A 989 23.52 35.49 -2.57
C ALA A 989 24.39 36.57 -1.91
N VAL A 990 24.95 37.47 -2.71
CA VAL A 990 25.81 38.58 -2.26
C VAL A 990 25.39 39.86 -2.95
N LEU A 991 25.34 40.97 -2.21
CA LEU A 991 24.88 42.26 -2.75
C LEU A 991 25.92 42.83 -3.72
N THR A 992 25.49 43.29 -4.88
CA THR A 992 26.36 43.97 -5.88
C THR A 992 26.59 45.45 -5.56
N GLY A 993 25.66 46.07 -4.81
CA GLY A 993 25.59 47.52 -4.60
C GLY A 993 24.51 48.21 -5.45
N GLU A 994 24.00 47.56 -6.50
CA GLU A 994 22.88 48.06 -7.30
C GLU A 994 21.52 47.79 -6.63
N VAL A 995 20.51 48.62 -6.93
CA VAL A 995 19.16 48.53 -6.36
C VAL A 995 18.06 48.69 -7.42
N GLU A 996 16.91 48.04 -7.19
CA GLU A 996 15.71 48.08 -8.01
C GLU A 996 14.48 48.37 -7.14
N ASP A 997 13.74 49.44 -7.45
CA ASP A 997 12.51 49.82 -6.74
C ASP A 997 11.27 49.29 -7.50
N VAL A 998 10.52 48.38 -6.89
CA VAL A 998 9.32 47.76 -7.48
C VAL A 998 8.06 48.35 -6.87
N ARG A 999 7.30 49.12 -7.64
CA ARG A 999 6.00 49.67 -7.23
C ARG A 999 4.96 48.56 -7.03
N CYS A 1000 4.39 48.46 -5.84
CA CYS A 1000 3.40 47.45 -5.45
C CYS A 1000 2.63 47.92 -4.21
N GLY A 1001 1.35 47.54 -4.08
CA GLY A 1001 0.54 47.90 -2.90
C GLY A 1001 0.39 46.76 -1.89
N LEU A 1002 0.92 45.58 -2.21
CA LEU A 1002 0.81 44.35 -1.45
C LEU A 1002 2.15 43.61 -1.48
N VAL A 1003 2.74 43.35 -0.32
CA VAL A 1003 4.00 42.61 -0.15
C VAL A 1003 3.76 41.42 0.78
N ILE A 1004 4.11 40.21 0.33
CA ILE A 1004 3.85 38.97 1.06
C ILE A 1004 5.15 38.21 1.32
N SER A 1005 5.53 38.07 2.59
CA SER A 1005 6.76 37.37 2.99
C SER A 1005 6.56 35.85 3.05
N SER A 1006 7.10 35.13 2.07
CA SER A 1006 7.08 33.66 1.94
C SER A 1006 8.47 33.03 2.15
N ILE A 1007 9.30 33.65 3.00
CA ILE A 1007 10.72 33.27 3.21
C ILE A 1007 10.94 32.09 4.18
N GLY A 1008 9.86 31.40 4.57
CA GLY A 1008 9.86 30.25 5.49
C GLY A 1008 9.52 30.62 6.94
N TYR A 1009 9.35 29.58 7.76
CA TYR A 1009 8.80 29.70 9.12
C TYR A 1009 9.84 29.38 10.20
N LYS A 1010 9.43 29.42 11.46
CA LYS A 1010 10.23 28.98 12.63
C LYS A 1010 9.32 28.30 13.65
N SER A 1011 9.81 27.27 14.32
CA SER A 1011 9.15 26.76 15.53
C SER A 1011 9.23 27.81 16.65
N LEU A 1012 8.37 27.69 17.65
CA LEU A 1012 8.37 28.52 18.86
C LEU A 1012 8.46 27.59 20.07
N PRO A 1013 9.21 27.94 21.13
CA PRO A 1013 9.18 27.17 22.37
C PRO A 1013 7.78 27.28 23.00
N ILE A 1014 7.17 26.13 23.33
CA ILE A 1014 5.82 26.07 23.91
C ILE A 1014 5.84 26.02 25.45
N ASP A 1015 6.87 25.46 26.06
CA ASP A 1015 6.95 25.16 27.49
C ASP A 1015 8.42 25.22 27.95
N PRO A 1016 8.73 25.78 29.14
CA PRO A 1016 10.09 25.88 29.65
C PRO A 1016 10.78 24.53 29.95
N SER A 1017 10.05 23.41 30.07
CA SER A 1017 10.68 22.08 30.24
C SER A 1017 11.26 21.50 28.95
N VAL A 1018 10.94 22.08 27.79
CA VAL A 1018 11.34 21.56 26.47
C VAL A 1018 12.60 22.27 25.97
N PRO A 1019 13.71 21.54 25.68
CA PRO A 1019 14.90 22.15 25.12
C PRO A 1019 14.64 22.65 23.69
N PHE A 1020 15.20 23.80 23.34
CA PHE A 1020 14.94 24.48 22.06
C PHE A 1020 16.21 25.10 21.47
N ASP A 1021 16.47 24.88 20.18
CA ASP A 1021 17.56 25.55 19.43
C ASP A 1021 16.98 26.82 18.79
N PRO A 1022 17.29 28.04 19.28
CA PRO A 1022 16.73 29.27 18.74
C PRO A 1022 17.32 29.70 17.38
N GLN A 1023 18.46 29.13 16.95
CA GLN A 1023 19.08 29.45 15.67
C GLN A 1023 18.46 28.63 14.53
N LYS A 1024 18.26 27.32 14.77
CA LYS A 1024 17.58 26.42 13.82
C LYS A 1024 16.05 26.47 13.95
N ALA A 1025 15.55 26.90 15.11
CA ALA A 1025 14.16 26.91 15.51
C ALA A 1025 13.51 25.50 15.44
N ILE A 1026 14.12 24.56 16.16
CA ILE A 1026 13.70 23.15 16.31
C ILE A 1026 13.93 22.70 17.75
N VAL A 1027 13.34 21.56 18.13
CA VAL A 1027 13.73 20.85 19.37
C VAL A 1027 15.00 20.01 19.08
N PRO A 1028 16.10 20.15 19.86
CA PRO A 1028 17.29 19.32 19.71
C PRO A 1028 16.96 17.84 19.90
N ASN A 1029 17.26 17.02 18.89
CA ASN A 1029 16.85 15.61 18.88
C ASN A 1029 17.80 14.73 18.05
N THR A 1030 17.77 13.42 18.32
CA THR A 1030 18.43 12.37 17.52
C THR A 1030 17.37 11.38 17.06
N MET A 1031 17.15 11.25 15.75
CA MET A 1031 16.07 10.43 15.14
C MET A 1031 14.64 10.74 15.64
N GLY A 1032 14.46 11.81 16.42
CA GLY A 1032 13.20 12.18 17.08
C GLY A 1032 13.21 12.02 18.60
N ARG A 1033 14.20 11.34 19.20
CA ARG A 1033 14.40 11.32 20.67
C ARG A 1033 14.94 12.68 21.11
N VAL A 1034 14.30 13.38 22.06
CA VAL A 1034 14.72 14.72 22.48
C VAL A 1034 15.96 14.65 23.36
N HIS A 1035 16.92 15.54 23.11
CA HIS A 1035 18.17 15.58 23.87
C HIS A 1035 17.92 15.92 25.33
N GLN A 1036 18.58 15.19 26.24
CA GLN A 1036 18.54 15.42 27.70
C GLN A 1036 17.16 15.21 28.38
N THR A 1037 16.14 14.71 27.68
CA THR A 1037 14.80 14.50 28.27
C THR A 1037 14.24 13.12 27.93
N ALA A 1038 14.47 12.14 28.81
CA ALA A 1038 13.92 10.79 28.66
C ALA A 1038 12.38 10.80 28.59
N GLY A 1039 11.81 9.90 27.77
CA GLY A 1039 10.38 9.87 27.45
C GLY A 1039 9.89 10.99 26.54
N LEU A 1040 10.69 12.02 26.25
CA LEU A 1040 10.31 13.11 25.35
C LEU A 1040 10.88 12.89 23.94
N TYR A 1041 10.04 13.10 22.94
CA TYR A 1041 10.30 12.90 21.53
C TYR A 1041 9.77 14.12 20.73
N CYS A 1042 10.09 14.22 19.45
CA CYS A 1042 9.52 15.22 18.53
C CYS A 1042 9.38 14.69 17.09
N SER A 1043 8.48 15.27 16.29
CA SER A 1043 8.26 14.86 14.90
C SER A 1043 7.95 16.02 13.95
N GLY A 1044 8.01 15.76 12.64
CA GLY A 1044 7.66 16.69 11.58
C GLY A 1044 8.52 17.96 11.54
N TRP A 1045 7.88 19.10 11.27
CA TRP A 1045 8.54 20.40 11.15
C TRP A 1045 9.24 20.87 12.44
N LEU A 1046 8.88 20.33 13.61
CA LEU A 1046 9.56 20.63 14.87
C LEU A 1046 10.89 19.88 15.00
N LYS A 1047 10.98 18.69 14.38
CA LYS A 1047 12.16 17.81 14.37
C LYS A 1047 13.18 18.20 13.31
N THR A 1048 12.72 18.71 12.16
CA THR A 1048 13.54 18.97 10.96
C THR A 1048 13.62 20.43 10.53
N GLY A 1049 12.79 21.30 11.11
CA GLY A 1049 12.51 22.63 10.57
C GLY A 1049 11.48 22.58 9.44
N PRO A 1050 10.96 23.75 9.01
CA PRO A 1050 9.85 23.83 8.06
C PRO A 1050 10.30 23.63 6.61
N THR A 1051 10.63 22.39 6.27
CA THR A 1051 11.08 21.96 4.94
C THR A 1051 10.41 20.64 4.54
N GLY A 1052 10.30 20.39 3.24
CA GLY A 1052 9.61 19.22 2.70
C GLY A 1052 8.08 19.39 2.56
N VAL A 1053 7.46 18.37 1.97
CA VAL A 1053 6.00 18.29 1.73
C VAL A 1053 5.35 17.24 2.66
N ILE A 1054 4.03 17.07 2.59
CA ILE A 1054 3.25 16.10 3.38
C ILE A 1054 3.93 14.71 3.47
N ALA A 1055 4.40 14.15 2.35
CA ALA A 1055 5.09 12.86 2.33
C ALA A 1055 6.46 12.87 3.05
N THR A 1056 7.19 13.99 3.02
CA THR A 1056 8.44 14.16 3.77
C THR A 1056 8.17 14.18 5.27
N THR A 1057 7.14 14.93 5.69
CA THR A 1057 6.69 14.98 7.09
C THR A 1057 6.23 13.61 7.58
N MET A 1058 5.45 12.88 6.77
CA MET A 1058 4.97 11.53 7.08
C MET A 1058 6.12 10.53 7.32
N ASN A 1059 7.11 10.48 6.44
CA ASN A 1059 8.27 9.59 6.62
C ASN A 1059 9.09 9.95 7.86
N ASN A 1060 9.35 11.24 8.07
CA ASN A 1060 10.05 11.74 9.25
C ASN A 1060 9.33 11.38 10.57
N SER A 1061 8.00 11.34 10.53
CA SER A 1061 7.15 10.90 11.62
C SER A 1061 7.24 9.39 11.86
N PHE A 1062 7.25 8.55 10.81
CA PHE A 1062 7.50 7.11 10.95
C PHE A 1062 8.86 6.79 11.58
N ASP A 1063 9.89 7.61 11.37
CA ASP A 1063 11.21 7.42 12.00
C ASP A 1063 11.22 7.77 13.50
N THR A 1064 10.49 8.81 13.93
CA THR A 1064 10.27 9.08 15.37
C THR A 1064 9.46 7.94 15.99
N ALA A 1065 8.46 7.46 15.26
CA ALA A 1065 7.58 6.38 15.69
C ALA A 1065 8.38 5.07 15.91
N ARG A 1066 9.26 4.70 14.96
CA ARG A 1066 10.20 3.57 15.11
C ARG A 1066 11.09 3.75 16.33
N SER A 1067 11.67 4.95 16.50
CA SER A 1067 12.54 5.26 17.65
C SER A 1067 11.86 5.06 19.01
N LEU A 1068 10.57 5.40 19.12
CA LEU A 1068 9.81 5.24 20.37
C LEU A 1068 9.56 3.76 20.70
N VAL A 1069 9.12 2.95 19.72
CA VAL A 1069 8.90 1.52 19.92
C VAL A 1069 10.22 0.76 20.14
N GLU A 1070 11.31 1.18 19.51
CA GLU A 1070 12.64 0.66 19.83
C GLU A 1070 12.99 0.87 21.31
N ASP A 1071 12.71 2.05 21.88
CA ASP A 1071 13.05 2.38 23.25
C ASP A 1071 12.16 1.62 24.25
N MET A 1072 10.88 1.37 23.92
CA MET A 1072 10.02 0.46 24.68
C MET A 1072 10.59 -0.97 24.70
N VAL A 1073 10.89 -1.53 23.53
CA VAL A 1073 11.35 -2.93 23.39
C VAL A 1073 12.74 -3.15 23.99
N SER A 1074 13.61 -2.14 24.01
CA SER A 1074 14.91 -2.20 24.68
C SER A 1074 14.89 -1.81 26.17
N GLY A 1075 13.71 -1.60 26.78
CA GLY A 1075 13.59 -1.15 28.18
C GLY A 1075 14.26 0.19 28.46
N SER A 1076 14.50 0.99 27.41
CA SER A 1076 15.13 2.32 27.48
C SER A 1076 14.08 3.43 27.71
N LEU A 1077 12.82 3.11 27.41
CA LEU A 1077 11.64 3.73 27.99
C LEU A 1077 11.04 2.78 29.04
N ASP A 1078 10.95 3.20 30.29
CA ASP A 1078 10.31 2.41 31.33
C ASP A 1078 8.77 2.49 31.20
N VAL A 1079 8.17 1.36 30.84
CA VAL A 1079 6.72 1.17 30.70
C VAL A 1079 6.11 0.33 31.83
N SER A 1080 6.92 -0.02 32.85
CA SER A 1080 6.45 -0.83 33.99
C SER A 1080 5.58 -0.12 35.04
N PRO A 1081 5.62 1.22 35.24
CA PRO A 1081 4.72 1.91 36.16
C PRO A 1081 3.40 2.24 35.46
N ALA A 1082 2.27 1.75 35.98
CA ALA A 1082 0.94 2.13 35.48
C ALA A 1082 0.75 3.66 35.44
N LYS A 1083 0.13 4.15 34.36
CA LYS A 1083 0.00 5.58 34.02
C LYS A 1083 -1.47 5.99 33.84
N PRO A 1084 -1.94 7.08 34.50
CA PRO A 1084 -3.36 7.46 34.51
C PRO A 1084 -3.88 8.12 33.22
N GLY A 1085 -3.01 8.40 32.24
CA GLY A 1085 -3.40 8.84 30.90
C GLY A 1085 -4.30 10.08 30.87
N SER A 1086 -5.30 10.06 29.99
CA SER A 1086 -6.31 11.13 29.87
C SER A 1086 -7.17 11.34 31.12
N GLN A 1087 -7.25 10.38 32.05
CA GLN A 1087 -8.11 10.50 33.24
C GLN A 1087 -7.64 11.67 34.13
N ILE A 1088 -6.34 11.74 34.45
CA ILE A 1088 -5.78 12.83 35.26
C ILE A 1088 -5.76 14.16 34.49
N ILE A 1089 -5.51 14.12 33.17
CA ILE A 1089 -5.48 15.33 32.33
C ILE A 1089 -6.88 15.95 32.22
N THR A 1090 -7.92 15.14 32.03
CA THR A 1090 -9.32 15.62 31.99
C THR A 1090 -9.71 16.29 33.29
N ALA A 1091 -9.43 15.66 34.44
CA ALA A 1091 -9.69 16.25 35.75
C ALA A 1091 -8.91 17.56 36.01
N LEU A 1092 -7.67 17.67 35.50
CA LEU A 1092 -6.88 18.92 35.57
C LEU A 1092 -7.47 20.03 34.67
N LEU A 1093 -7.93 19.69 33.46
CA LEU A 1093 -8.54 20.64 32.52
C LEU A 1093 -9.89 21.15 33.04
N GLU A 1094 -10.75 20.26 33.55
CA GLU A 1094 -12.01 20.61 34.20
C GLU A 1094 -11.81 21.55 35.39
N LYS A 1095 -10.84 21.24 36.27
CA LYS A 1095 -10.46 22.09 37.40
C LYS A 1095 -9.91 23.46 36.96
N ARG A 1096 -9.37 23.56 35.75
CA ARG A 1096 -8.92 24.82 35.12
C ARG A 1096 -10.02 25.53 34.32
N GLY A 1097 -11.23 24.96 34.24
CA GLY A 1097 -12.34 25.48 33.44
C GLY A 1097 -12.16 25.29 31.93
N VAL A 1098 -11.12 24.56 31.50
CA VAL A 1098 -10.84 24.26 30.10
C VAL A 1098 -11.70 23.07 29.70
N LYS A 1099 -12.56 23.28 28.70
CA LYS A 1099 -13.43 22.23 28.15
C LYS A 1099 -12.87 21.77 26.81
N PRO A 1100 -12.37 20.53 26.70
CA PRO A 1100 -11.96 19.95 25.42
C PRO A 1100 -13.13 19.85 24.42
N VAL A 1101 -12.78 19.53 23.18
CA VAL A 1101 -13.69 19.19 22.09
C VAL A 1101 -13.32 17.79 21.61
N THR A 1102 -14.24 16.84 21.73
CA THR A 1102 -13.97 15.43 21.35
C THR A 1102 -13.99 15.26 19.82
N PHE A 1103 -13.61 14.07 19.32
CA PHE A 1103 -13.72 13.82 17.88
C PHE A 1103 -15.16 13.84 17.38
N SER A 1104 -16.12 13.33 18.16
CA SER A 1104 -17.55 13.37 17.81
C SER A 1104 -18.12 14.78 17.86
N ASP A 1105 -17.66 15.64 18.77
CA ASP A 1105 -18.00 17.07 18.76
C ASP A 1105 -17.43 17.79 17.52
N TRP A 1106 -16.24 17.40 17.05
CA TRP A 1106 -15.72 17.86 15.76
C TRP A 1106 -16.60 17.40 14.59
N GLU A 1107 -17.16 16.18 14.60
CA GLU A 1107 -18.06 15.74 13.53
C GLU A 1107 -19.35 16.56 13.45
N LYS A 1108 -19.82 17.15 14.56
CA LYS A 1108 -20.91 18.14 14.54
C LYS A 1108 -20.50 19.42 13.80
N ILE A 1109 -19.29 19.92 14.05
CA ILE A 1109 -18.72 21.08 13.35
C ILE A 1109 -18.61 20.77 11.86
N ASP A 1110 -18.02 19.63 11.50
CA ASP A 1110 -17.86 19.17 10.11
C ASP A 1110 -19.19 19.09 9.36
N SER A 1111 -20.21 18.49 9.99
CA SER A 1111 -21.56 18.36 9.45
C SER A 1111 -22.24 19.71 9.19
N VAL A 1112 -22.00 20.71 10.05
CA VAL A 1112 -22.52 22.08 9.85
C VAL A 1112 -21.75 22.81 8.75
N GLU A 1113 -20.42 22.62 8.64
CA GLU A 1113 -19.63 23.20 7.56
C GLU A 1113 -20.04 22.64 6.18
N ILE A 1114 -20.25 21.33 6.07
CA ILE A 1114 -20.70 20.68 4.83
C ILE A 1114 -22.08 21.23 4.43
N ARG A 1115 -23.05 21.25 5.34
CA ARG A 1115 -24.42 21.76 5.08
C ARG A 1115 -24.45 23.23 4.61
N ARG A 1116 -23.57 24.07 5.17
CA ARG A 1116 -23.39 25.46 4.70
C ARG A 1116 -22.71 25.52 3.34
N GLY A 1117 -21.80 24.59 3.05
CA GLY A 1117 -21.16 24.44 1.74
C GLY A 1117 -22.15 24.05 0.64
N GLU A 1118 -23.00 23.04 0.88
CA GLU A 1118 -24.04 22.58 -0.04
C GLU A 1118 -24.93 23.74 -0.50
N SER A 1119 -25.38 24.57 0.45
CA SER A 1119 -26.18 25.77 0.21
C SER A 1119 -25.51 26.80 -0.73
N ASN A 1120 -24.17 26.80 -0.77
CA ASN A 1120 -23.33 27.69 -1.58
C ASN A 1120 -22.70 27.01 -2.81
N GLY A 1121 -22.98 25.72 -3.07
CA GLY A 1121 -22.35 24.94 -4.14
C GLY A 1121 -20.86 24.62 -3.90
N LYS A 1122 -20.44 24.54 -2.63
CA LYS A 1122 -19.06 24.33 -2.17
C LYS A 1122 -18.93 23.01 -1.39
N PRO A 1123 -17.73 22.39 -1.32
CA PRO A 1123 -17.51 21.18 -0.51
C PRO A 1123 -17.75 21.37 0.99
N ARG A 1124 -17.63 22.63 1.47
CA ARG A 1124 -17.93 23.11 2.81
C ARG A 1124 -17.86 24.64 2.85
N GLU A 1125 -18.53 25.26 3.81
CA GLU A 1125 -18.25 26.63 4.25
C GLU A 1125 -17.68 26.56 5.67
N LYS A 1126 -16.48 27.10 5.88
CA LYS A 1126 -15.78 26.94 7.15
C LYS A 1126 -16.36 27.86 8.22
N ILE A 1127 -16.53 27.33 9.43
CA ILE A 1127 -16.76 28.16 10.61
C ILE A 1127 -15.45 28.89 10.93
N LEU A 1128 -15.54 30.21 11.15
CA LEU A 1128 -14.36 31.08 11.24
C LEU A 1128 -13.99 31.48 12.67
N THR A 1129 -14.95 31.44 13.61
CA THR A 1129 -14.69 31.81 15.02
C THR A 1129 -14.63 30.58 15.92
N VAL A 1130 -13.70 30.57 16.88
CA VAL A 1130 -13.62 29.53 17.93
C VAL A 1130 -14.89 29.51 18.79
N GLN A 1131 -15.52 30.67 19.03
CA GLN A 1131 -16.78 30.76 19.78
C GLN A 1131 -17.92 29.99 19.10
N GLU A 1132 -18.09 30.15 17.78
CA GLU A 1132 -19.11 29.45 17.00
C GLU A 1132 -18.80 27.95 16.88
N MET A 1133 -17.52 27.57 16.69
CA MET A 1133 -17.09 26.16 16.75
C MET A 1133 -17.49 25.52 18.09
N LEU A 1134 -17.24 26.20 19.21
CA LEU A 1134 -17.58 25.72 20.55
C LEU A 1134 -19.09 25.74 20.86
N GLN A 1135 -19.88 26.53 20.13
CA GLN A 1135 -21.35 26.45 20.19
C GLN A 1135 -21.86 25.24 19.43
N VAL A 1136 -21.37 24.99 18.21
CA VAL A 1136 -21.77 23.83 17.38
C VAL A 1136 -21.30 22.50 17.98
N ALA A 1137 -20.10 22.46 18.56
CA ALA A 1137 -19.58 21.30 19.31
C ALA A 1137 -20.48 20.90 20.49
N ARG A 1138 -21.16 21.87 21.12
CA ARG A 1138 -21.94 21.67 22.36
C ARG A 1138 -23.46 21.64 22.14
N ALA A 1139 -23.88 21.65 20.88
CA ALA A 1139 -25.23 21.28 20.46
C ALA A 1139 -25.39 19.75 20.35
#